data_AF-A0A0D2BIH0-F1
#
_entry.id   AF-A0A0D2BIH0-F1
#
_cell.length_a   1.000
_cell.length_b   1.000
_cell.length_c   1.000
_cell.angle_alpha   90.00
_cell.angle_beta   90.00
_cell.angle_gamma   90.00
#
_symmetry.space_group_name_H-M   'P 1'
#
loop_
_entity.id
_entity.type
_entity.pdbx_description
1 polymer ?
#
loop_
_entity_poly.entity_id
_entity_poly.type
_entity_poly.pdbx_seq_one_letter_code
_entity_poly.pdbx_strand_id
1 'polypeptide(L)'
;MLAAWVPSRALALRRHYDVRSLEIGPAAGARTAKSARIHHARSLASGLAKTDDGPFQTPIPNPALRNEPNVDLNSLRNTLEAHRAANRASVIRKIDRSGRSIPLDIGSFLPRGVYTPEHTVPPLRKKKDEYAIKHIQGKKGPSSSHSKGTYRDLGGLWRVEEDSGTLPTMTRMPWLAHINHVQSAPWPSAIERLADEIRAFEKYATPSEEEKRAANLALDEIVRAIRIADENLDVSVIGSRRTGLDDPLSDLDLNVTNILSPATMKRFRTPVEILSLLDRVFNGHRRSIQLPELPLDVVINIKHARVPILVCHHRGTGLPVQIQSTPRALDNTEYVKAFLHEYPTLRSLYKVLKQTLAMRALHLGSQGGLTSYPLIIMIVAALKFCEGRFERTDVARQFLFFLDMYTDIDFYAQGISTRPLGYFPKHIREKEFQQRPLLKDTQSLALYAEEIKGQRRMSVQHQKKGYRMTLQDPADPSNELGGGVHQIRDIQETFIYLRTRVKDAMTRWDAFELEQGFSDEHLRTHSLLESCVSGDYRVYETERNELRMLFKFPQMDFEMAVWEMTHLLIAPKKVFKSIYYHKQTRNTWHRPDPSFTYLLSFFLLLTSFAWSLAYTPSFASVVKLALMFVVVHFLAGSLLVSVLAYYLVGRLLGPGIAGLPGRRRQPGLFGPPGGSRGAEVLEFGYCFDISIRAFFPPYVLLYIIQYILMPVVNHQNRASTFFANLLYLAAGIYWSLITFLGYNALHFLHHTQFLLSPMVAWVVIWLICTVLGINLTTVGTRWLFVGVPS
;
A
#
# COMPACT_ATOMS: atom_id res chain seq x y z
N MET A 1 5.12 16.71 -24.45
CA MET A 1 4.20 17.81 -24.08
C MET A 1 2.90 17.25 -23.47
N LEU A 2 3.00 16.23 -22.60
CA LEU A 2 1.89 15.53 -21.95
C LEU A 2 2.29 15.22 -20.50
N ALA A 3 2.32 16.25 -19.65
CA ALA A 3 2.57 16.12 -18.22
C ALA A 3 1.89 17.31 -17.51
N ALA A 4 0.60 17.22 -17.22
CA ALA A 4 -0.12 18.21 -16.44
C ALA A 4 -1.47 17.67 -15.92
N TRP A 5 -1.43 16.58 -15.14
CA TRP A 5 -2.61 16.04 -14.46
C TRP A 5 -2.22 15.45 -13.10
N VAL A 6 -1.96 16.31 -12.11
CA VAL A 6 -1.88 15.93 -10.69
C VAL A 6 -2.53 17.05 -9.85
N PRO A 7 -3.63 16.81 -9.11
CA PRO A 7 -4.26 17.85 -8.29
C PRO A 7 -3.46 18.09 -7.00
N SER A 8 -2.93 19.29 -6.83
CA SER A 8 -2.12 19.75 -5.68
C SER A 8 -2.91 19.99 -4.38
N ARG A 9 -3.89 19.15 -4.02
CA ARG A 9 -4.73 19.33 -2.82
C ARG A 9 -4.24 18.61 -1.55
N ALA A 10 -3.23 17.75 -1.64
CA ALA A 10 -2.78 16.90 -0.53
C ALA A 10 -1.93 17.63 0.56
N LEU A 11 -1.57 18.90 0.38
CA LEU A 11 -0.70 19.62 1.33
C LEU A 11 -1.44 20.34 2.47
N ALA A 12 -2.77 20.51 2.38
CA ALA A 12 -3.53 21.30 3.36
C ALA A 12 -4.07 20.49 4.54
N LEU A 13 -4.19 19.16 4.43
CA LEU A 13 -4.65 18.26 5.51
C LEU A 13 -3.49 17.53 6.23
N ARG A 14 -2.25 17.65 5.73
CA ARG A 14 -1.05 16.99 6.28
C ARG A 14 -0.43 17.64 7.52
N ARG A 15 -1.04 18.68 8.10
CA ARG A 15 -0.56 19.28 9.36
C ARG A 15 -0.92 18.48 10.63
N HIS A 16 -1.70 17.40 10.53
CA HIS A 16 -2.08 16.60 11.70
C HIS A 16 -1.15 15.42 12.04
N TYR A 17 -0.07 15.21 11.27
CA TYR A 17 0.98 14.24 11.61
C TYR A 17 2.38 14.84 11.44
N ASP A 18 2.58 16.06 11.93
CA ASP A 18 3.92 16.60 12.11
C ASP A 18 4.53 15.99 13.38
N VAL A 19 5.50 15.09 13.19
CA VAL A 19 6.25 14.41 14.27
C VAL A 19 7.14 15.39 15.07
N ARG A 20 7.09 16.70 14.78
CA ARG A 20 7.83 17.75 15.49
C ARG A 20 7.08 18.47 16.62
N SER A 21 5.78 18.22 16.86
CA SER A 21 5.01 18.97 17.87
C SER A 21 4.75 18.25 19.20
N LEU A 22 5.50 17.19 19.53
CA LEU A 22 5.43 16.51 20.84
C LEU A 22 6.73 16.72 21.64
N GLU A 23 7.16 17.97 21.79
CA GLU A 23 8.01 18.37 22.91
C GLU A 23 7.10 18.75 24.08
N ILE A 24 6.84 17.78 24.98
CA ILE A 24 6.17 18.07 26.25
C ILE A 24 7.25 18.52 27.24
N GLY A 25 7.31 19.83 27.49
CA GLY A 25 8.09 20.41 28.60
C GLY A 25 7.59 19.93 29.97
N PRO A 26 8.41 20.03 31.04
CA PRO A 26 8.06 19.50 32.34
C PRO A 26 7.01 20.39 33.01
N ALA A 27 5.79 19.88 33.20
CA ALA A 27 4.76 20.58 33.95
C ALA A 27 4.90 20.32 35.45
N ALA A 28 5.14 21.41 36.18
CA ALA A 28 5.17 21.52 37.64
C ALA A 28 3.79 21.28 38.27
N GLY A 29 3.79 20.99 39.57
CA GLY A 29 2.68 20.41 40.31
C GLY A 29 1.50 21.33 40.66
N ALA A 30 0.37 20.68 40.96
CA ALA A 30 -0.76 21.19 41.76
C ALA A 30 -1.54 19.97 42.31
N ARG A 31 -1.37 19.66 43.60
CA ARG A 31 -2.34 19.87 44.70
C ARG A 31 -3.71 19.19 44.53
N THR A 32 -3.82 18.01 45.16
CA THR A 32 -4.89 17.54 46.08
C THR A 32 -6.33 18.01 45.87
N ALA A 33 -7.23 17.06 45.66
CA ALA A 33 -8.57 17.06 46.27
C ALA A 33 -8.89 15.65 46.81
N LYS A 34 -9.31 15.62 48.08
CA LYS A 34 -9.66 14.44 48.89
C LYS A 34 -11.13 14.06 48.70
N SER A 35 -11.43 12.83 49.13
CA SER A 35 -12.74 12.26 49.55
C SER A 35 -13.36 11.32 48.50
N ALA A 36 -13.87 10.12 48.82
CA ALA A 36 -14.27 9.55 50.09
C ALA A 36 -14.00 8.03 50.14
N ARG A 37 -13.68 7.54 51.33
CA ARG A 37 -13.59 6.11 51.70
C ARG A 37 -15.00 5.52 51.79
N ILE A 38 -15.17 4.28 51.33
CA ILE A 38 -16.12 3.35 51.93
C ILE A 38 -15.36 2.06 52.25
N HIS A 39 -15.31 1.78 53.56
CA HIS A 39 -14.88 0.53 54.17
C HIS A 39 -16.01 -0.50 54.08
N HIS A 40 -15.70 -1.74 53.68
CA HIS A 40 -16.34 -3.01 54.09
C HIS A 40 -15.83 -4.09 53.12
N ALA A 41 -15.49 -5.32 53.47
CA ALA A 41 -15.03 -5.96 54.68
C ALA A 41 -14.33 -7.25 54.20
N ARG A 42 -13.24 -7.63 54.86
CA ARG A 42 -12.76 -9.02 54.86
C ARG A 42 -13.73 -9.84 55.70
N SER A 43 -14.32 -10.89 55.15
CA SER A 43 -14.60 -12.17 55.82
C SER A 43 -15.53 -12.99 54.92
N LEU A 44 -15.09 -14.19 54.55
CA LEU A 44 -15.85 -15.45 54.54
C LEU A 44 -15.15 -16.43 53.61
N ALA A 45 -14.20 -17.16 54.18
CA ALA A 45 -13.88 -18.52 53.78
C ALA A 45 -14.69 -19.45 54.69
N SER A 46 -15.53 -20.33 54.14
CA SER A 46 -15.82 -21.70 54.62
C SER A 46 -17.15 -22.24 54.06
N GLY A 47 -17.13 -23.49 53.57
CA GLY A 47 -18.32 -24.34 53.34
C GLY A 47 -18.49 -24.76 51.87
N LEU A 48 -17.88 -25.88 51.45
CA LEU A 48 -18.53 -27.19 51.19
C LEU A 48 -19.44 -27.16 49.94
N ALA A 49 -19.17 -27.93 48.88
CA ALA A 49 -19.40 -29.37 48.91
C ALA A 49 -18.52 -30.17 47.92
N LYS A 50 -18.16 -31.38 48.36
CA LYS A 50 -17.70 -32.51 47.56
C LYS A 50 -18.86 -33.07 46.75
N THR A 51 -18.62 -33.44 45.50
CA THR A 51 -19.36 -34.50 44.82
C THR A 51 -18.35 -35.40 44.12
N ASP A 52 -18.30 -36.65 44.56
CA ASP A 52 -17.68 -37.78 43.89
C ASP A 52 -18.44 -38.07 42.59
N ASP A 53 -17.73 -38.33 41.49
CA ASP A 53 -18.19 -39.21 40.41
C ASP A 53 -16.98 -39.77 39.64
N GLY A 54 -17.03 -41.08 39.36
CA GLY A 54 -15.91 -41.94 38.97
C GLY A 54 -15.38 -41.78 37.54
N PRO A 55 -14.37 -42.57 37.15
CA PRO A 55 -13.65 -42.39 35.90
C PRO A 55 -14.46 -42.93 34.72
N PHE A 56 -14.89 -42.04 33.82
CA PHE A 56 -15.38 -42.42 32.49
C PHE A 56 -14.22 -42.95 31.64
N GLN A 57 -14.30 -44.23 31.28
CA GLN A 57 -13.48 -44.85 30.24
C GLN A 57 -13.93 -44.36 28.87
N THR A 58 -13.06 -43.65 28.15
CA THR A 58 -13.21 -43.45 26.70
C THR A 58 -12.62 -44.64 25.94
N PRO A 59 -13.27 -45.16 24.89
CA PRO A 59 -12.75 -46.27 24.12
C PRO A 59 -11.51 -45.84 23.32
N ILE A 60 -10.47 -46.65 23.37
CA ILE A 60 -9.26 -46.54 22.55
C ILE A 60 -9.64 -46.87 21.10
N PRO A 61 -9.42 -45.99 20.10
CA PRO A 61 -9.47 -46.41 18.71
C PRO A 61 -8.22 -47.23 18.39
N ASN A 62 -8.42 -48.41 17.81
CA ASN A 62 -7.40 -49.30 17.27
C ASN A 62 -6.35 -48.55 16.42
N PRO A 63 -5.03 -48.70 16.67
CA PRO A 63 -4.03 -48.19 15.76
C PRO A 63 -3.82 -49.19 14.64
N ALA A 64 -4.68 -49.16 13.62
CA ALA A 64 -4.33 -49.74 12.32
C ALA A 64 -3.52 -48.72 11.51
N LEU A 65 -2.37 -48.30 12.06
CA LEU A 65 -1.33 -47.64 11.27
C LEU A 65 -0.74 -48.71 10.36
N ARG A 66 -1.14 -48.67 9.09
CA ARG A 66 -0.52 -49.46 8.03
C ARG A 66 0.99 -49.18 8.06
N ASN A 67 1.79 -50.24 8.17
CA ASN A 67 3.25 -50.19 8.09
C ASN A 67 3.67 -49.44 6.81
N GLU A 68 4.18 -48.23 6.96
CA GLU A 68 4.95 -47.62 5.88
C GLU A 68 6.28 -48.40 5.76
N PRO A 69 6.62 -48.90 4.56
CA PRO A 69 7.73 -49.85 4.38
C PRO A 69 9.12 -49.26 4.71
N ASN A 70 9.23 -47.95 4.94
CA ASN A 70 10.47 -47.23 5.19
C ASN A 70 10.58 -46.65 6.61
N VAL A 71 9.66 -47.00 7.52
CA VAL A 71 9.64 -46.48 8.89
C VAL A 71 9.88 -47.62 9.89
N ASP A 72 11.08 -47.63 10.48
CA ASP A 72 11.41 -48.49 11.62
C ASP A 72 11.02 -47.77 12.92
N LEU A 73 9.90 -48.22 13.50
CA LEU A 73 9.33 -47.66 14.73
C LEU A 73 10.28 -47.74 15.95
N ASN A 74 11.29 -48.61 15.89
CA ASN A 74 12.21 -48.85 17.00
C ASN A 74 13.58 -48.20 16.80
N SER A 75 13.87 -47.65 15.63
CA SER A 75 15.15 -47.00 15.34
C SER A 75 15.01 -45.84 14.36
N LEU A 76 15.12 -44.62 14.90
CA LEU A 76 15.16 -43.38 14.12
C LEU A 76 16.34 -43.39 13.12
N ARG A 77 17.45 -44.04 13.47
CA ARG A 77 18.62 -44.14 12.60
C ARG A 77 18.31 -44.98 11.36
N ASN A 78 17.64 -46.11 11.53
CA ASN A 78 17.26 -46.99 10.42
C ASN A 78 16.21 -46.32 9.53
N THR A 79 15.24 -45.62 10.14
CA THR A 79 14.25 -44.82 9.41
C THR A 79 14.92 -43.71 8.58
N LEU A 80 15.89 -42.99 9.15
CA LEU A 80 16.64 -41.95 8.45
C LEU A 80 17.54 -42.52 7.35
N GLU A 81 18.16 -43.68 7.57
CA GLU A 81 18.98 -44.35 6.56
C GLU A 81 18.11 -44.90 5.42
N ALA A 82 16.93 -45.45 5.70
CA ALA A 82 15.95 -45.86 4.70
C ALA A 82 15.43 -44.66 3.88
N HIS A 83 15.10 -43.54 4.53
CA HIS A 83 14.71 -42.31 3.84
C HIS A 83 15.84 -41.71 3.00
N ARG A 84 17.08 -41.74 3.49
CA ARG A 84 18.26 -41.30 2.73
C ARG A 84 18.56 -42.23 1.56
N ALA A 85 18.36 -43.54 1.70
CA ALA A 85 18.50 -44.51 0.63
C ALA A 85 17.43 -44.34 -0.45
N ALA A 86 16.16 -44.15 -0.06
CA ALA A 86 15.05 -43.88 -0.96
C ALA A 86 15.25 -42.57 -1.75
N ASN A 87 15.73 -41.51 -1.08
CA ASN A 87 16.05 -40.24 -1.73
C ASN A 87 17.33 -40.30 -2.60
N ARG A 88 18.24 -41.24 -2.37
CA ARG A 88 19.42 -41.44 -3.23
C ARG A 88 19.09 -42.24 -4.49
N ALA A 89 18.15 -43.18 -4.41
CA ALA A 89 17.70 -43.96 -5.55
C ALA A 89 16.95 -43.11 -6.61
N SER A 90 16.40 -41.95 -6.24
CA SER A 90 15.61 -41.10 -7.15
C SER A 90 16.41 -40.07 -7.96
N VAL A 91 17.73 -39.93 -7.74
CA VAL A 91 18.51 -38.76 -8.21
C VAL A 91 19.38 -39.01 -9.45
N ILE A 92 19.62 -40.26 -9.86
CA ILE A 92 20.51 -40.55 -11.02
C ILE A 92 19.73 -41.22 -12.16
N ARG A 93 19.58 -40.50 -13.28
CA ARG A 93 19.01 -41.01 -14.54
C ARG A 93 20.07 -40.95 -15.64
N LYS A 94 20.14 -41.97 -16.48
CA LYS A 94 20.98 -41.95 -17.70
C LYS A 94 20.14 -41.43 -18.86
N ILE A 95 20.66 -40.46 -19.60
CA ILE A 95 20.04 -39.99 -20.86
C ILE A 95 20.83 -40.63 -22.00
N ASP A 96 20.14 -41.34 -22.90
CA ASP A 96 20.78 -41.90 -24.08
C ASP A 96 21.03 -40.84 -25.17
N ARG A 97 21.78 -41.20 -26.23
CA ARG A 97 22.11 -40.27 -27.33
C ARG A 97 20.89 -39.82 -28.16
N SER A 98 19.72 -40.43 -27.96
CA SER A 98 18.44 -40.04 -28.57
C SER A 98 17.56 -39.21 -27.63
N GLY A 99 18.03 -38.87 -26.43
CA GLY A 99 17.37 -37.97 -25.49
C GLY A 99 16.36 -38.64 -24.55
N ARG A 100 16.30 -39.99 -24.48
CA ARG A 100 15.39 -40.69 -23.55
C ARG A 100 16.06 -40.95 -22.20
N SER A 101 15.36 -40.64 -21.10
CA SER A 101 15.84 -40.84 -19.73
C SER A 101 15.43 -42.21 -19.18
N ILE A 102 16.40 -43.01 -18.72
CA ILE A 102 16.18 -44.32 -18.09
C ILE A 102 16.75 -44.31 -16.66
N PRO A 103 16.03 -44.83 -15.64
CA PRO A 103 16.55 -44.95 -14.28
C PRO A 103 17.73 -45.94 -14.22
N LEU A 104 18.75 -45.62 -13.42
CA LEU A 104 19.94 -46.44 -13.23
C LEU A 104 19.76 -47.31 -11.99
N ASP A 105 19.58 -48.62 -12.17
CA ASP A 105 19.49 -49.56 -11.05
C ASP A 105 20.90 -49.91 -10.56
N ILE A 106 21.27 -49.40 -9.39
CA ILE A 106 22.57 -49.66 -8.76
C ILE A 106 22.37 -50.82 -7.78
N GLY A 107 22.78 -52.01 -8.22
CA GLY A 107 22.63 -53.26 -7.50
C GLY A 107 23.22 -53.28 -6.08
N SER A 108 22.61 -54.17 -5.30
CA SER A 108 22.82 -54.49 -3.88
C SER A 108 24.28 -54.64 -3.43
N PHE A 109 24.71 -53.77 -2.52
CA PHE A 109 25.78 -54.06 -1.58
C PHE A 109 25.21 -53.98 -0.17
N LEU A 110 24.96 -55.15 0.44
CA LEU A 110 25.37 -55.53 1.80
C LEU A 110 24.93 -56.98 2.09
N PRO A 111 25.73 -57.80 2.80
CA PRO A 111 25.47 -59.24 2.97
C PRO A 111 24.30 -59.51 3.92
N ARG A 112 23.50 -60.53 3.58
CA ARG A 112 22.58 -61.20 4.51
C ARG A 112 23.41 -61.87 5.61
N GLY A 113 23.19 -61.46 6.86
CA GLY A 113 23.81 -62.06 8.05
C GLY A 113 22.89 -61.95 9.25
N VAL A 114 22.10 -63.01 9.44
CA VAL A 114 21.44 -63.54 10.65
C VAL A 114 21.69 -62.80 11.96
N TYR A 115 20.61 -62.31 12.60
CA TYR A 115 20.40 -62.44 14.05
C TYR A 115 18.90 -62.54 14.34
N THR A 116 18.48 -63.68 14.88
CA THR A 116 17.15 -63.97 15.41
C THR A 116 16.95 -63.29 16.78
N PRO A 117 15.76 -62.74 17.09
CA PRO A 117 15.50 -62.14 18.39
C PRO A 117 14.93 -63.19 19.35
N GLU A 118 15.75 -63.70 20.26
CA GLU A 118 15.28 -64.15 21.56
C GLU A 118 15.86 -63.18 22.58
N HIS A 119 15.04 -62.26 23.11
CA HIS A 119 15.15 -61.77 24.48
C HIS A 119 13.89 -60.97 24.81
N THR A 120 13.28 -61.39 25.91
CA THR A 120 12.12 -60.82 26.59
C THR A 120 12.17 -59.29 26.67
N VAL A 121 11.12 -58.63 26.17
CA VAL A 121 10.91 -57.18 26.26
C VAL A 121 10.73 -56.82 27.74
N PRO A 122 11.65 -56.08 28.39
CA PRO A 122 11.35 -55.47 29.67
C PRO A 122 10.31 -54.37 29.43
N PRO A 123 9.37 -54.15 30.35
CA PRO A 123 8.33 -53.16 30.14
C PRO A 123 8.96 -51.80 29.87
N LEU A 124 8.54 -51.17 28.78
CA LEU A 124 8.87 -49.79 28.41
C LEU A 124 8.60 -48.89 29.61
N ARG A 125 9.65 -48.60 30.39
CA ARG A 125 9.68 -47.44 31.26
C ARG A 125 9.52 -46.25 30.32
N LYS A 126 8.34 -45.64 30.34
CA LYS A 126 8.09 -44.31 29.80
C LYS A 126 9.09 -43.35 30.47
N LYS A 127 10.28 -43.22 29.89
CA LYS A 127 11.10 -42.04 30.13
C LYS A 127 10.37 -40.91 29.41
N LYS A 128 9.57 -40.18 30.18
CA LYS A 128 9.33 -38.77 29.94
C LYS A 128 10.71 -38.10 29.90
N ASP A 129 11.36 -38.08 28.75
CA ASP A 129 12.33 -37.03 28.46
C ASP A 129 11.50 -35.79 28.09
N GLU A 130 10.85 -35.29 29.14
CA GLU A 130 10.21 -33.99 29.20
C GLU A 130 11.36 -33.00 28.98
N TYR A 131 11.43 -32.39 27.81
CA TYR A 131 12.00 -31.04 27.69
C TYR A 131 11.06 -30.09 28.46
N ALA A 132 11.00 -30.29 29.78
CA ALA A 132 10.37 -29.38 30.69
C ALA A 132 11.19 -28.09 30.61
N ILE A 133 10.64 -27.09 29.92
CA ILE A 133 11.08 -25.71 29.99
C ILE A 133 10.94 -25.31 31.45
N LYS A 134 11.99 -25.54 32.25
CA LYS A 134 12.03 -25.04 33.61
C LYS A 134 12.10 -23.53 33.48
N HIS A 135 11.01 -22.85 33.83
CA HIS A 135 11.09 -21.48 34.31
C HIS A 135 12.20 -21.49 35.36
N ILE A 136 13.36 -20.92 35.03
CA ILE A 136 14.41 -20.75 36.01
C ILE A 136 13.79 -19.81 37.04
N GLN A 137 13.53 -20.33 38.24
CA GLN A 137 13.14 -19.51 39.40
C GLN A 137 14.33 -18.62 39.75
N GLY A 138 14.52 -17.55 38.97
CA GLY A 138 15.29 -16.40 39.40
C GLY A 138 14.52 -15.74 40.53
N LYS A 139 15.24 -15.29 41.57
CA LYS A 139 14.66 -14.36 42.54
C LYS A 139 14.05 -13.20 41.74
N LYS A 140 12.72 -13.01 41.84
CA LYS A 140 12.03 -11.85 41.25
C LYS A 140 12.87 -10.62 41.57
N GLY A 141 13.24 -9.86 40.55
CA GLY A 141 13.99 -8.61 40.73
C GLY A 141 13.25 -7.68 41.72
N PRO A 142 13.95 -6.71 42.35
CA PRO A 142 13.34 -5.84 43.35
C PRO A 142 12.10 -5.17 42.76
N SER A 143 10.92 -5.58 43.26
CA SER A 143 9.62 -5.01 42.93
C SER A 143 9.50 -3.64 43.59
N SER A 144 10.25 -2.64 43.10
CA SER A 144 9.98 -1.25 43.42
C SER A 144 8.73 -0.82 42.66
N SER A 145 7.74 -0.21 43.32
CA SER A 145 6.52 0.29 42.65
C SER A 145 6.80 1.34 41.54
N HIS A 146 8.05 1.81 41.42
CA HIS A 146 8.55 2.68 40.35
C HIS A 146 8.95 1.96 39.04
N SER A 147 8.75 0.64 38.91
CA SER A 147 9.26 -0.16 37.78
C SER A 147 8.21 -0.74 36.82
N LYS A 148 6.93 -0.36 36.94
CA LYS A 148 5.87 -0.79 36.01
C LYS A 148 5.83 0.10 34.78
N GLY A 149 5.59 -0.49 33.61
CA GLY A 149 5.35 0.26 32.38
C GLY A 149 4.00 0.96 32.41
N THR A 150 3.77 1.79 31.41
CA THR A 150 2.46 2.41 31.19
C THR A 150 1.82 1.84 29.94
N TYR A 151 0.57 1.41 30.06
CA TYR A 151 -0.26 1.13 28.90
C TYR A 151 -0.48 2.42 28.09
N ARG A 152 -0.26 2.35 26.78
CA ARG A 152 -0.53 3.46 25.86
C ARG A 152 -1.83 3.24 25.12
N ASP A 153 -2.90 3.89 25.56
CA ASP A 153 -4.17 3.92 24.81
C ASP A 153 -4.20 5.06 23.78
N LEU A 154 -3.30 4.99 22.80
CA LEU A 154 -3.34 5.93 21.68
C LEU A 154 -4.27 5.46 20.56
N GLY A 155 -4.96 4.32 20.74
CA GLY A 155 -5.93 3.80 19.76
C GLY A 155 -7.10 4.78 19.53
N GLY A 156 -7.44 5.60 20.53
CA GLY A 156 -8.42 6.68 20.39
C GLY A 156 -8.07 7.71 19.31
N LEU A 157 -6.78 8.03 19.11
CA LEU A 157 -6.33 9.01 18.08
C LEU A 157 -6.57 8.53 16.65
N TRP A 158 -6.76 7.22 16.48
CA TRP A 158 -7.08 6.63 15.18
C TRP A 158 -8.58 6.64 14.90
N ARG A 159 -9.40 7.18 15.81
CA ARG A 159 -10.83 7.39 15.59
C ARG A 159 -11.04 8.84 15.17
N VAL A 160 -11.76 9.05 14.08
CA VAL A 160 -12.20 10.40 13.69
C VAL A 160 -13.26 10.85 14.71
N GLU A 161 -13.10 12.03 15.30
CA GLU A 161 -14.14 12.66 16.12
C GLU A 161 -15.37 12.90 15.22
N GLU A 162 -16.50 12.27 15.52
CA GLU A 162 -17.76 12.51 14.80
C GLU A 162 -18.84 13.06 15.73
N ASP A 163 -19.48 14.12 15.28
CA ASP A 163 -20.78 14.58 15.75
C ASP A 163 -21.82 13.48 15.46
N SER A 164 -22.28 12.79 16.51
CA SER A 164 -23.44 11.89 16.55
C SER A 164 -23.42 10.67 15.59
N GLY A 165 -23.29 9.48 16.18
CA GLY A 165 -23.04 8.23 15.45
C GLY A 165 -24.16 7.68 14.57
N THR A 166 -23.75 6.99 13.50
CA THR A 166 -24.50 5.94 12.76
C THR A 166 -23.67 5.40 11.57
N LEU A 167 -22.38 5.08 11.75
CA LEU A 167 -21.60 4.44 10.66
C LEU A 167 -21.49 2.92 10.87
N PRO A 168 -21.72 2.11 9.83
CA PRO A 168 -21.55 0.66 9.91
C PRO A 168 -20.12 0.26 10.32
N THR A 169 -20.01 -0.71 11.21
CA THR A 169 -18.74 -1.27 11.72
C THR A 169 -17.79 -1.67 10.58
N MET A 170 -18.32 -2.22 9.48
CA MET A 170 -17.54 -2.64 8.31
C MET A 170 -16.88 -1.49 7.57
N THR A 171 -17.42 -0.27 7.64
CA THR A 171 -16.80 0.93 7.03
C THR A 171 -15.58 1.38 7.82
N ARG A 172 -15.62 1.21 9.15
CA ARG A 172 -14.48 1.54 10.04
C ARG A 172 -13.42 0.44 10.04
N MET A 173 -13.86 -0.82 9.97
CA MET A 173 -13.02 -2.02 10.04
C MET A 173 -13.17 -2.86 8.75
N PRO A 174 -12.59 -2.40 7.63
CA PRO A 174 -12.81 -2.97 6.30
C PRO A 174 -12.35 -4.42 6.13
N TRP A 175 -11.43 -4.91 6.97
CA TRP A 175 -11.00 -6.32 6.89
C TRP A 175 -12.12 -7.30 7.21
N LEU A 176 -13.14 -6.89 7.97
CA LEU A 176 -14.29 -7.74 8.29
C LEU A 176 -15.06 -8.18 7.03
N ALA A 177 -15.00 -7.41 5.95
CA ALA A 177 -15.57 -7.80 4.65
C ALA A 177 -14.87 -9.00 4.00
N HIS A 178 -13.69 -9.41 4.49
CA HIS A 178 -13.00 -10.61 4.01
C HIS A 178 -13.33 -11.87 4.83
N ILE A 179 -14.20 -11.77 5.84
CA ILE A 179 -14.71 -12.92 6.56
C ILE A 179 -15.88 -13.50 5.77
N ASN A 180 -15.80 -14.78 5.42
CA ASN A 180 -16.86 -15.46 4.69
C ASN A 180 -18.02 -15.78 5.65
N HIS A 181 -19.15 -15.09 5.51
CA HIS A 181 -20.37 -15.42 6.23
C HIS A 181 -21.22 -16.39 5.41
N VAL A 182 -21.16 -17.68 5.74
CA VAL A 182 -22.12 -18.65 5.20
C VAL A 182 -23.38 -18.56 6.05
N GLN A 183 -24.49 -18.08 5.46
CA GLN A 183 -25.75 -17.83 6.17
C GLN A 183 -26.30 -19.08 6.89
N SER A 184 -26.04 -20.28 6.36
CA SER A 184 -26.49 -21.56 6.91
C SER A 184 -25.48 -22.25 7.84
N ALA A 185 -24.30 -21.66 8.08
CA ALA A 185 -23.28 -22.28 8.93
C ALA A 185 -23.54 -22.02 10.43
N PRO A 186 -23.19 -22.99 11.30
CA PRO A 186 -23.28 -22.82 12.75
C PRO A 186 -22.50 -21.59 13.23
N TRP A 187 -22.82 -21.11 14.43
CA TRP A 187 -22.07 -20.03 15.06
C TRP A 187 -20.63 -20.50 15.28
N PRO A 188 -19.61 -19.78 14.77
CA PRO A 188 -18.22 -20.19 14.98
C PRO A 188 -17.83 -19.92 16.43
N SER A 189 -17.03 -20.81 17.02
CA SER A 189 -16.42 -20.58 18.33
C SER A 189 -15.56 -19.32 18.33
N ALA A 190 -15.32 -18.70 19.48
CA ALA A 190 -14.48 -17.50 19.57
C ALA A 190 -13.06 -17.72 19.03
N ILE A 191 -12.52 -18.94 19.16
CA ILE A 191 -11.20 -19.31 18.61
C ILE A 191 -11.24 -19.31 17.07
N GLU A 192 -12.24 -19.93 16.46
CA GLU A 192 -12.41 -19.95 15.01
C GLU A 192 -12.65 -18.55 14.46
N ARG A 193 -13.52 -17.79 15.13
CA ARG A 193 -13.81 -16.39 14.79
C ARG A 193 -12.54 -15.53 14.83
N LEU A 194 -11.73 -15.66 15.89
CA LEU A 194 -10.47 -14.95 16.02
C LEU A 194 -9.48 -15.36 14.91
N ALA A 195 -9.42 -16.65 14.57
CA ALA A 195 -8.57 -17.15 13.51
C ALA A 195 -8.95 -16.56 12.13
N ASP A 196 -10.25 -16.54 11.82
CA ASP A 196 -10.76 -15.95 10.59
C ASP A 196 -10.50 -14.45 10.51
N GLU A 197 -10.67 -13.74 11.63
CA GLU A 197 -10.42 -12.31 11.66
C GLU A 197 -8.92 -11.97 11.47
N ILE A 198 -8.01 -12.73 12.08
CA ILE A 198 -6.55 -12.54 11.89
C ILE A 198 -6.18 -12.75 10.40
N ARG A 199 -6.73 -13.80 9.76
CA ARG A 199 -6.51 -14.05 8.32
C ARG A 199 -7.15 -12.98 7.44
N ALA A 200 -8.33 -12.50 7.81
CA ALA A 200 -9.02 -11.43 7.12
C ALA A 200 -8.21 -10.12 7.17
N PHE A 201 -7.64 -9.79 8.34
CA PHE A 201 -6.75 -8.64 8.49
C PHE A 201 -5.47 -8.79 7.67
N GLU A 202 -4.86 -9.98 7.63
CA GLU A 202 -3.71 -10.27 6.77
C GLU A 202 -4.04 -9.99 5.30
N LYS A 203 -5.17 -10.51 4.82
CA LYS A 203 -5.63 -10.32 3.44
C LYS A 203 -5.87 -8.83 3.14
N TYR A 204 -6.53 -8.12 4.04
CA TYR A 204 -6.80 -6.68 3.91
C TYR A 204 -5.51 -5.85 3.81
N ALA A 205 -4.56 -6.12 4.70
CA ALA A 205 -3.29 -5.42 4.80
C ALA A 205 -2.26 -5.89 3.76
N THR A 206 -2.57 -6.89 2.93
CA THR A 206 -1.72 -7.29 1.82
C THR A 206 -1.98 -6.38 0.60
N PRO A 207 -0.94 -5.84 -0.05
CA PRO A 207 -1.09 -5.01 -1.24
C PRO A 207 -1.83 -5.72 -2.37
N SER A 208 -2.75 -5.02 -3.04
CA SER A 208 -3.35 -5.48 -4.29
C SER A 208 -2.33 -5.44 -5.44
N GLU A 209 -2.63 -6.11 -6.56
CA GLU A 209 -1.74 -6.11 -7.73
C GLU A 209 -1.57 -4.70 -8.34
N GLU A 210 -2.59 -3.85 -8.25
CA GLU A 210 -2.50 -2.44 -8.65
C GLU A 210 -1.56 -1.64 -7.74
N GLU A 211 -1.69 -1.82 -6.42
CA GLU A 211 -0.83 -1.17 -5.42
C GLU A 211 0.63 -1.61 -5.57
N LYS A 212 0.87 -2.92 -5.82
CA LYS A 212 2.21 -3.45 -6.14
C LYS A 212 2.77 -2.85 -7.42
N ARG A 213 1.97 -2.77 -8.48
CA ARG A 213 2.38 -2.17 -9.75
C ARG A 213 2.78 -0.70 -9.58
N ALA A 214 1.99 0.07 -8.84
CA ALA A 214 2.28 1.47 -8.55
C ALA A 214 3.61 1.62 -7.78
N ALA A 215 3.84 0.79 -6.76
CA ALA A 215 5.09 0.79 -6.02
C ALA A 215 6.30 0.36 -6.87
N ASN A 216 6.14 -0.64 -7.73
CA ASN A 216 7.22 -1.10 -8.62
C ASN A 216 7.60 -0.04 -9.67
N LEU A 217 6.63 0.68 -10.23
CA LEU A 217 6.91 1.79 -11.14
C LEU A 217 7.69 2.92 -10.43
N ALA A 218 7.30 3.26 -9.20
CA ALA A 218 8.03 4.22 -8.38
C ALA A 218 9.47 3.76 -8.08
N LEU A 219 9.66 2.47 -7.75
CA LEU A 219 10.99 1.89 -7.56
C LEU A 219 11.85 1.99 -8.83
N ASP A 220 11.29 1.64 -9.98
CA ASP A 220 11.99 1.73 -11.28
C ASP A 220 12.41 3.17 -11.61
N GLU A 221 11.55 4.14 -11.33
CA GLU A 221 11.87 5.58 -11.49
C GLU A 221 13.02 6.02 -10.58
N ILE A 222 12.97 5.61 -9.31
CA ILE A 222 14.03 5.93 -8.33
C ILE A 222 15.36 5.28 -8.73
N VAL A 223 15.35 3.99 -9.11
CA VAL A 223 16.54 3.25 -9.54
C VAL A 223 17.15 3.90 -10.78
N ARG A 224 16.33 4.28 -11.78
CA ARG A 224 16.80 5.02 -12.96
C ARG A 224 17.45 6.34 -12.57
N ALA A 225 16.83 7.10 -11.67
CA ALA A 225 17.37 8.40 -11.25
C ALA A 225 18.70 8.27 -10.49
N ILE A 226 18.86 7.26 -9.64
CA ILE A 226 20.13 6.97 -8.94
C ILE A 226 21.23 6.59 -9.95
N ARG A 227 20.92 5.76 -10.95
CA ARG A 227 21.90 5.36 -11.99
C ARG A 227 22.31 6.52 -12.89
N ILE A 228 21.40 7.46 -13.17
CA ILE A 228 21.74 8.71 -13.89
C ILE A 228 22.64 9.61 -13.02
N ALA A 229 22.44 9.61 -11.70
CA ALA A 229 23.26 10.40 -10.77
C ALA A 229 24.72 9.93 -10.73
N ASP A 230 24.94 8.62 -10.73
CA ASP A 230 26.24 7.96 -10.82
C ASP A 230 26.07 6.51 -11.30
N GLU A 231 26.64 6.19 -12.47
CA GLU A 231 26.59 4.86 -13.08
C GLU A 231 27.32 3.79 -12.27
N ASN A 232 28.18 4.19 -11.33
CA ASN A 232 28.95 3.29 -10.48
C ASN A 232 28.18 2.86 -9.21
N LEU A 233 26.90 3.20 -9.11
CA LEU A 233 26.06 2.82 -7.98
C LEU A 233 25.12 1.68 -8.34
N ASP A 234 25.08 0.68 -7.46
CA ASP A 234 24.08 -0.39 -7.48
C ASP A 234 23.00 -0.13 -6.43
N VAL A 235 21.78 -0.56 -6.74
CA VAL A 235 20.59 -0.32 -5.91
C VAL A 235 19.89 -1.65 -5.65
N SER A 236 19.75 -2.00 -4.38
CA SER A 236 19.03 -3.20 -3.91
C SER A 236 17.80 -2.81 -3.11
N VAL A 237 16.65 -3.40 -3.46
CA VAL A 237 15.42 -3.29 -2.67
C VAL A 237 15.53 -4.19 -1.44
N ILE A 238 15.28 -3.61 -0.27
CA ILE A 238 15.39 -4.29 1.03
C ILE A 238 14.05 -4.19 1.79
N GLY A 239 14.03 -4.68 3.02
CA GLY A 239 12.90 -4.45 3.92
C GLY A 239 11.65 -5.24 3.55
N SER A 240 10.49 -4.67 3.88
CA SER A 240 9.19 -5.37 3.85
C SER A 240 8.82 -5.87 2.46
N ARG A 241 9.11 -5.09 1.40
CA ARG A 241 8.81 -5.48 0.01
C ARG A 241 9.66 -6.65 -0.47
N ARG A 242 10.93 -6.70 -0.04
CA ARG A 242 11.82 -7.81 -0.39
C ARG A 242 11.43 -9.12 0.30
N THR A 243 10.90 -9.05 1.53
CA THR A 243 10.36 -10.20 2.26
C THR A 243 8.90 -10.50 1.92
N GLY A 244 8.25 -9.63 1.14
CA GLY A 244 6.82 -9.67 0.82
C GLY A 244 5.90 -9.37 2.00
N LEU A 245 6.41 -8.80 3.10
CA LEU A 245 5.65 -8.40 4.30
C LEU A 245 5.18 -6.94 4.24
N ASP A 246 5.23 -6.34 3.06
CA ASP A 246 4.76 -4.99 2.83
C ASP A 246 3.25 -4.89 2.99
N ASP A 247 2.84 -3.70 3.39
CA ASP A 247 1.48 -3.20 3.41
C ASP A 247 1.30 -2.23 2.22
N PRO A 248 0.07 -1.97 1.75
CA PRO A 248 -0.21 -1.12 0.59
C PRO A 248 0.60 0.18 0.51
N LEU A 249 0.72 0.89 1.63
CA LEU A 249 1.41 2.18 1.74
C LEU A 249 2.80 2.08 2.36
N SER A 250 3.39 0.88 2.42
CA SER A 250 4.72 0.68 3.01
C SER A 250 5.81 1.45 2.26
N ASP A 251 6.76 1.96 3.04
CA ASP A 251 7.98 2.62 2.60
C ASP A 251 8.71 1.83 1.49
N LEU A 252 9.36 2.57 0.60
CA LEU A 252 10.29 2.04 -0.39
C LEU A 252 11.70 2.05 0.19
N ASP A 253 12.09 0.93 0.80
CA ASP A 253 13.41 0.77 1.41
C ASP A 253 14.46 0.30 0.38
N LEU A 254 15.53 1.08 0.23
CA LEU A 254 16.59 0.89 -0.76
C LEU A 254 17.96 0.93 -0.10
N ASN A 255 18.85 0.02 -0.47
CA ASN A 255 20.27 0.07 -0.15
C ASN A 255 21.09 0.41 -1.40
N VAL A 256 21.90 1.46 -1.32
CA VAL A 256 22.74 1.94 -2.42
C VAL A 256 24.21 1.70 -2.09
N THR A 257 24.91 1.03 -3.00
CA THR A 257 26.32 0.65 -2.81
C THR A 257 27.13 0.92 -4.07
N ASN A 258 28.46 0.91 -3.95
CA ASN A 258 29.33 0.99 -5.13
C ASN A 258 29.33 -0.36 -5.87
N ILE A 259 29.38 -0.33 -7.20
CA ILE A 259 29.56 -1.52 -8.02
C ILE A 259 30.97 -2.09 -7.79
N LEU A 260 31.04 -3.38 -7.49
CA LEU A 260 32.29 -4.13 -7.38
C LEU A 260 32.77 -4.54 -8.79
N SER A 261 33.29 -3.60 -9.57
CA SER A 261 33.91 -3.87 -10.87
C SER A 261 35.40 -3.50 -10.88
N PRO A 262 36.28 -4.29 -11.53
CA PRO A 262 37.72 -4.00 -11.64
C PRO A 262 38.04 -2.62 -12.23
N ALA A 263 37.18 -2.09 -13.13
CA ALA A 263 37.35 -0.76 -13.73
C ALA A 263 37.00 0.39 -12.76
N THR A 264 36.18 0.13 -11.75
CA THR A 264 35.62 1.11 -10.81
C THR A 264 36.49 1.32 -9.55
N MET A 265 37.56 0.53 -9.39
CA MET A 265 38.50 0.64 -8.26
C MET A 265 39.17 2.03 -8.11
N LYS A 266 39.08 2.90 -9.11
CA LYS A 266 39.71 4.23 -9.08
C LYS A 266 38.97 5.28 -8.24
N ARG A 267 37.68 5.08 -7.86
CA ARG A 267 36.95 6.06 -7.02
C ARG A 267 35.76 5.47 -6.25
N PHE A 268 36.02 4.70 -5.19
CA PHE A 268 34.98 4.28 -4.25
C PHE A 268 34.45 5.47 -3.44
N ARG A 269 33.13 5.66 -3.42
CA ARG A 269 32.49 6.63 -2.52
C ARG A 269 32.20 6.00 -1.18
N THR A 270 32.41 6.74 -0.10
CA THR A 270 31.94 6.31 1.23
C THR A 270 30.40 6.35 1.29
N PRO A 271 29.74 5.58 2.19
CA PRO A 271 28.29 5.63 2.34
C PRO A 271 27.71 7.06 2.52
N VAL A 272 28.40 7.89 3.30
CA VAL A 272 28.00 9.29 3.54
C VAL A 272 28.15 10.14 2.28
N GLU A 273 29.18 9.89 1.47
CA GLU A 273 29.37 10.57 0.18
C GLU A 273 28.31 10.17 -0.85
N ILE A 274 27.91 8.89 -0.87
CA ILE A 274 26.80 8.41 -1.72
C ILE A 274 25.52 9.15 -1.36
N LEU A 275 25.12 9.15 -0.08
CA LEU A 275 23.88 9.83 0.32
C LEU A 275 23.96 11.35 0.14
N SER A 276 25.12 11.97 0.38
CA SER A 276 25.31 13.40 0.13
C SER A 276 25.28 13.75 -1.35
N LEU A 277 25.70 12.83 -2.23
CA LEU A 277 25.55 12.98 -3.67
C LEU A 277 24.08 12.94 -4.06
N LEU A 278 23.34 11.93 -3.62
CA LEU A 278 21.92 11.75 -3.92
C LEU A 278 21.09 12.93 -3.41
N ASP A 279 21.33 13.39 -2.18
CA ASP A 279 20.71 14.58 -1.60
C ASP A 279 20.89 15.83 -2.48
N ARG A 280 22.13 16.10 -2.94
CA ARG A 280 22.40 17.23 -3.86
C ARG A 280 21.73 17.08 -5.22
N VAL A 281 21.69 15.85 -5.75
CA VAL A 281 21.07 15.58 -7.05
C VAL A 281 19.56 15.76 -6.96
N PHE A 282 18.92 15.18 -5.94
CA PHE A 282 17.47 15.26 -5.77
C PHE A 282 16.97 16.65 -5.35
N ASN A 283 17.80 17.44 -4.66
CA ASN A 283 17.51 18.85 -4.38
C ASN A 283 17.89 19.82 -5.52
N GLY A 284 18.27 19.34 -6.71
CA GLY A 284 18.55 20.20 -7.87
C GLY A 284 19.81 21.07 -7.76
N HIS A 285 20.71 20.79 -6.81
CA HIS A 285 21.91 21.60 -6.58
C HIS A 285 23.05 21.28 -7.57
N ARG A 286 22.89 20.27 -8.44
CA ARG A 286 23.92 19.83 -9.39
C ARG A 286 23.55 20.23 -10.83
N ARG A 287 23.99 21.42 -11.25
CA ARG A 287 23.72 22.01 -12.59
C ARG A 287 24.14 21.14 -13.79
N SER A 288 25.05 20.18 -13.60
CA SER A 288 25.58 19.33 -14.68
C SER A 288 24.74 18.08 -14.98
N ILE A 289 23.79 17.71 -14.11
CA ILE A 289 22.91 16.56 -14.33
C ILE A 289 21.49 17.10 -14.49
N GLN A 290 21.07 17.28 -15.74
CA GLN A 290 19.67 17.57 -16.04
C GLN A 290 18.88 16.26 -16.00
N LEU A 291 18.37 15.90 -14.82
CA LEU A 291 17.29 14.93 -14.73
C LEU A 291 16.03 15.59 -15.33
N PRO A 292 15.36 14.98 -16.32
CA PRO A 292 14.18 15.55 -16.96
C PRO A 292 13.08 15.88 -15.94
N GLU A 293 12.92 15.02 -14.93
CA GLU A 293 12.08 15.21 -13.76
C GLU A 293 12.77 14.59 -12.53
N LEU A 294 12.64 15.25 -11.38
CA LEU A 294 13.14 14.76 -10.09
C LEU A 294 12.05 13.89 -9.45
N PRO A 295 12.20 12.55 -9.35
CA PRO A 295 11.14 11.69 -8.85
C PRO A 295 10.98 11.72 -7.33
N LEU A 296 11.93 12.33 -6.62
CA LEU A 296 11.99 12.35 -5.16
C LEU A 296 11.95 13.78 -4.61
N ASP A 297 11.19 13.95 -3.54
CA ASP A 297 11.30 15.07 -2.61
C ASP A 297 12.10 14.63 -1.39
N VAL A 298 13.28 15.23 -1.18
CA VAL A 298 14.12 14.94 -0.02
C VAL A 298 13.52 15.59 1.23
N VAL A 299 13.27 14.79 2.27
CA VAL A 299 12.74 15.25 3.55
C VAL A 299 13.87 15.53 4.52
N ILE A 300 14.75 14.54 4.73
CA ILE A 300 15.86 14.64 5.69
C ILE A 300 17.01 13.70 5.31
N ASN A 301 18.24 14.19 5.51
CA ASN A 301 19.47 13.41 5.33
C ASN A 301 20.13 13.14 6.69
N ILE A 302 19.97 11.93 7.22
CA ILE A 302 20.49 11.51 8.53
C ILE A 302 21.91 10.96 8.34
N LYS A 303 22.90 11.84 8.47
CA LYS A 303 24.32 11.53 8.22
C LYS A 303 25.04 10.88 9.40
N HIS A 304 24.62 11.19 10.64
CA HIS A 304 25.36 10.85 11.86
C HIS A 304 24.77 9.64 12.63
N ALA A 305 24.23 8.65 11.93
CA ALA A 305 23.72 7.41 12.51
C ALA A 305 24.66 6.23 12.22
N ARG A 306 24.53 5.11 12.97
CA ARG A 306 25.28 3.86 12.71
C ARG A 306 25.11 3.38 11.27
N VAL A 307 23.92 3.58 10.72
CA VAL A 307 23.61 3.42 9.30
C VAL A 307 23.04 4.76 8.82
N PRO A 308 23.74 5.50 7.95
CA PRO A 308 23.22 6.73 7.36
C PRO A 308 21.99 6.45 6.49
N ILE A 309 20.98 7.31 6.57
CA ILE A 309 19.69 7.15 5.85
C ILE A 309 19.27 8.50 5.26
N LEU A 310 18.87 8.48 4.00
CA LEU A 310 18.21 9.58 3.29
C LEU A 310 16.71 9.27 3.19
N VAL A 311 15.89 10.09 3.84
CA VAL A 311 14.44 9.94 3.85
C VAL A 311 13.82 10.91 2.84
N CYS A 312 13.00 10.37 1.95
CA CYS A 312 12.37 11.08 0.84
C CYS A 312 10.88 10.69 0.73
N HIS A 313 10.15 11.41 -0.13
CA HIS A 313 8.87 10.96 -0.67
C HIS A 313 8.98 10.80 -2.19
N HIS A 314 8.31 9.80 -2.73
CA HIS A 314 8.14 9.68 -4.17
C HIS A 314 7.08 10.67 -4.66
N ARG A 315 7.42 11.53 -5.64
CA ARG A 315 6.52 12.60 -6.11
C ARG A 315 5.26 12.08 -6.76
N GLY A 316 5.38 11.03 -7.59
CA GLY A 316 4.25 10.50 -8.34
C GLY A 316 3.25 9.74 -7.46
N THR A 317 3.72 8.98 -6.48
CA THR A 317 2.86 8.09 -5.67
C THR A 317 2.63 8.58 -4.24
N GLY A 318 3.40 9.55 -3.76
CA GLY A 318 3.37 9.99 -2.36
C GLY A 318 3.96 9.00 -1.36
N LEU A 319 4.44 7.83 -1.80
CA LEU A 319 5.00 6.79 -0.93
C LEU A 319 6.28 7.30 -0.23
N PRO A 320 6.47 7.01 1.06
CA PRO A 320 7.75 7.26 1.74
C PRO A 320 8.86 6.42 1.11
N VAL A 321 10.07 6.96 1.08
CA VAL A 321 11.25 6.32 0.50
C VAL A 321 12.41 6.47 1.48
N GLN A 322 13.06 5.36 1.81
CA GLN A 322 14.26 5.36 2.65
C GLN A 322 15.43 4.80 1.87
N ILE A 323 16.44 5.63 1.63
CA ILE A 323 17.67 5.24 0.94
C ILE A 323 18.79 5.18 1.96
N GLN A 324 19.25 3.97 2.27
CA GLN A 324 20.43 3.75 3.09
C GLN A 324 21.63 3.36 2.24
N SER A 325 22.83 3.45 2.81
CA SER A 325 24.04 2.94 2.18
C SER A 325 24.85 2.13 3.18
N THR A 326 24.98 0.83 2.93
CA THR A 326 25.77 -0.09 3.75
C THR A 326 26.59 -1.03 2.85
N PRO A 327 27.94 -1.11 3.03
CA PRO A 327 28.81 -1.91 2.16
C PRO A 327 28.65 -3.42 2.36
N ARG A 328 28.14 -3.83 3.53
CA ARG A 328 27.68 -5.20 3.83
C ARG A 328 26.34 -5.04 4.52
N ALA A 329 25.25 -4.96 3.75
CA ALA A 329 23.95 -5.18 4.34
C ALA A 329 23.98 -6.61 4.92
N LEU A 330 23.91 -6.76 6.24
CA LEU A 330 23.56 -8.06 6.80
C LEU A 330 22.09 -8.24 6.40
N ASP A 331 21.89 -8.89 5.26
CA ASP A 331 20.58 -8.98 4.67
C ASP A 331 19.78 -10.07 5.41
N ASN A 332 19.13 -9.65 6.50
CA ASN A 332 18.27 -10.52 7.29
C ASN A 332 17.05 -11.01 6.50
N THR A 333 16.84 -10.52 5.27
CA THR A 333 15.79 -10.95 4.34
C THR A 333 15.75 -12.46 4.18
N GLU A 334 16.89 -13.12 3.98
CA GLU A 334 16.90 -14.56 3.72
C GLU A 334 16.48 -15.37 4.96
N TYR A 335 16.84 -14.92 6.17
CA TYR A 335 16.31 -15.49 7.42
C TYR A 335 14.81 -15.26 7.54
N VAL A 336 14.32 -14.05 7.25
CA VAL A 336 12.88 -13.75 7.30
C VAL A 336 12.11 -14.60 6.30
N LYS A 337 12.59 -14.75 5.06
CA LYS A 337 11.98 -15.62 4.05
C LYS A 337 11.96 -17.08 4.48
N ALA A 338 13.07 -17.57 5.06
CA ALA A 338 13.14 -18.93 5.59
C ALA A 338 12.10 -19.15 6.69
N PHE A 339 11.97 -18.20 7.63
CA PHE A 339 10.94 -18.27 8.68
C PHE A 339 9.52 -18.17 8.14
N LEU A 340 9.27 -17.35 7.12
CA LEU A 340 7.95 -17.28 6.47
C LEU A 340 7.58 -18.58 5.75
N HIS A 341 8.57 -19.28 5.20
CA HIS A 341 8.37 -20.61 4.62
C HIS A 341 8.17 -21.68 5.70
N GLU A 342 8.90 -21.60 6.81
CA GLU A 342 8.81 -22.54 7.92
C GLU A 342 7.51 -22.37 8.74
N TYR A 343 7.00 -21.15 8.88
CA TYR A 343 5.85 -20.83 9.73
C TYR A 343 4.73 -20.15 8.93
N PRO A 344 3.70 -20.90 8.49
CA PRO A 344 2.62 -20.36 7.65
C PRO A 344 1.86 -19.19 8.27
N THR A 345 1.73 -19.17 9.59
CA THR A 345 0.98 -18.15 10.36
C THR A 345 1.80 -16.91 10.70
N LEU A 346 3.13 -16.93 10.49
CA LEU A 346 4.02 -15.83 10.85
C LEU A 346 3.60 -14.51 10.20
N ARG A 347 3.18 -14.57 8.93
CA ARG A 347 2.72 -13.42 8.16
C ARG A 347 1.49 -12.76 8.79
N SER A 348 0.47 -13.55 9.10
CA SER A 348 -0.79 -13.07 9.70
C SER A 348 -0.54 -12.46 11.08
N LEU A 349 0.22 -13.17 11.92
CA LEU A 349 0.59 -12.71 13.26
C LEU A 349 1.39 -11.40 13.19
N TYR A 350 2.38 -11.33 12.30
CA TYR A 350 3.20 -10.14 12.12
C TYR A 350 2.35 -8.93 11.72
N LYS A 351 1.44 -9.06 10.75
CA LYS A 351 0.59 -7.93 10.31
C LYS A 351 -0.28 -7.39 11.45
N VAL A 352 -0.95 -8.25 12.20
CA VAL A 352 -1.79 -7.84 13.35
C VAL A 352 -0.95 -7.20 14.46
N LEU A 353 0.16 -7.84 14.86
CA LEU A 353 1.00 -7.35 15.96
C LEU A 353 1.75 -6.07 15.59
N LYS A 354 2.23 -5.95 14.34
CA LYS A 354 2.83 -4.72 13.82
C LYS A 354 1.83 -3.57 13.90
N GLN A 355 0.60 -3.76 13.41
CA GLN A 355 -0.43 -2.74 13.48
C GLN A 355 -0.79 -2.38 14.93
N THR A 356 -0.93 -3.39 15.79
CA THR A 356 -1.21 -3.21 17.22
C THR A 356 -0.18 -2.28 17.90
N LEU A 357 1.10 -2.44 17.59
CA LEU A 357 2.17 -1.58 18.09
C LEU A 357 2.22 -0.22 17.39
N ALA A 358 1.96 -0.20 16.07
CA ALA A 358 1.96 1.01 15.27
C ALA A 358 0.94 2.04 15.78
N MET A 359 -0.27 1.57 16.07
CA MET A 359 -1.36 2.42 16.59
C MET A 359 -1.07 3.04 17.96
N ARG A 360 -0.08 2.50 18.68
CA ARG A 360 0.33 2.96 20.01
C ARG A 360 1.67 3.68 20.00
N ALA A 361 2.20 3.99 18.81
CA ALA A 361 3.53 4.54 18.59
C ALA A 361 4.67 3.70 19.24
N LEU A 362 4.42 2.42 19.53
CA LEU A 362 5.37 1.51 20.17
C LEU A 362 6.29 0.81 19.16
N HIS A 363 6.14 1.10 17.86
CA HIS A 363 6.96 0.54 16.77
C HIS A 363 8.19 1.41 16.42
N LEU A 364 8.25 2.65 16.91
CA LEU A 364 9.25 3.64 16.50
C LEU A 364 10.59 3.40 17.19
N GLY A 365 11.58 2.89 16.45
CA GLY A 365 12.92 2.61 16.98
C GLY A 365 13.64 3.85 17.52
N SER A 366 13.41 5.03 16.94
CA SER A 366 13.99 6.31 17.40
C SER A 366 13.54 6.70 18.82
N GLN A 367 12.35 6.26 19.23
CA GLN A 367 11.81 6.47 20.58
C GLN A 367 12.05 5.27 21.51
N GLY A 368 12.82 4.28 21.05
CA GLY A 368 13.07 3.03 21.77
C GLY A 368 11.91 2.04 21.73
N GLY A 369 11.05 2.11 20.71
CA GLY A 369 10.02 1.12 20.41
C GLY A 369 10.57 -0.16 19.75
N LEU A 370 9.68 -1.10 19.46
CA LEU A 370 9.98 -2.39 18.84
C LEU A 370 9.82 -2.33 17.31
N THR A 371 10.94 -2.34 16.60
CA THR A 371 10.95 -2.32 15.13
C THR A 371 10.56 -3.68 14.53
N SER A 372 10.34 -3.70 13.22
CA SER A 372 9.84 -4.86 12.47
C SER A 372 10.65 -6.15 12.66
N TYR A 373 11.98 -6.09 12.53
CA TYR A 373 12.80 -7.31 12.59
C TYR A 373 12.81 -7.95 14.00
N PRO A 374 13.09 -7.21 15.09
CA PRO A 374 12.90 -7.73 16.45
C PRO A 374 11.51 -8.31 16.71
N LEU A 375 10.43 -7.68 16.20
CA LEU A 375 9.07 -8.22 16.32
C LEU A 375 8.92 -9.56 15.59
N ILE A 376 9.44 -9.71 14.37
CA ILE A 376 9.42 -10.98 13.63
C ILE A 376 10.12 -12.06 14.45
N ILE A 377 11.31 -11.78 15.00
CA ILE A 377 12.05 -12.76 15.80
C ILE A 377 11.32 -13.10 17.11
N MET A 378 10.61 -12.14 17.72
CA MET A 378 9.76 -12.43 18.87
C MET A 378 8.62 -13.41 18.52
N ILE A 379 7.97 -13.22 17.37
CA ILE A 379 6.90 -14.11 16.91
C ILE A 379 7.47 -15.49 16.60
N VAL A 380 8.60 -15.56 15.88
CA VAL A 380 9.29 -16.84 15.59
C VAL A 380 9.66 -17.58 16.87
N ALA A 381 10.16 -16.88 17.89
CA ALA A 381 10.47 -17.51 19.17
C ALA A 381 9.20 -18.11 19.81
N ALA A 382 8.09 -17.38 19.84
CA ALA A 382 6.82 -17.90 20.37
C ALA A 382 6.32 -19.12 19.58
N LEU A 383 6.37 -19.06 18.25
CA LEU A 383 5.99 -20.17 17.37
C LEU A 383 6.83 -21.42 17.65
N LYS A 384 8.15 -21.27 17.78
CA LYS A 384 9.06 -22.35 18.17
C LYS A 384 8.74 -22.93 19.55
N PHE A 385 8.43 -22.10 20.54
CA PHE A 385 8.08 -22.56 21.88
C PHE A 385 6.74 -23.33 21.95
N CYS A 386 5.81 -23.06 21.03
CA CYS A 386 4.56 -23.79 20.95
C CYS A 386 4.55 -24.92 19.90
N GLU A 387 5.67 -25.21 19.24
CA GLU A 387 5.77 -26.37 18.34
C GLU A 387 5.35 -27.66 19.06
N GLY A 388 4.51 -28.46 18.40
CA GLY A 388 3.95 -29.68 18.95
C GLY A 388 2.80 -29.48 19.96
N ARG A 389 2.49 -28.25 20.39
CA ARG A 389 1.33 -27.96 21.26
C ARG A 389 0.05 -27.68 20.47
N PHE A 390 0.19 -27.01 19.33
CA PHE A 390 -0.90 -26.62 18.44
C PHE A 390 -0.56 -27.02 17.00
N GLU A 391 -1.58 -27.12 16.15
CA GLU A 391 -1.36 -27.27 14.71
C GLU A 391 -0.59 -26.07 14.14
N ARG A 392 0.21 -26.31 13.10
CA ARG A 392 1.06 -25.25 12.51
C ARG A 392 0.24 -24.12 11.87
N THR A 393 -1.01 -24.39 11.50
CA THR A 393 -1.97 -23.47 10.86
C THR A 393 -2.93 -22.78 11.84
N ASP A 394 -2.86 -23.11 13.14
CA ASP A 394 -3.72 -22.57 14.18
C ASP A 394 -3.25 -21.17 14.64
N VAL A 395 -3.58 -20.18 13.83
CA VAL A 395 -3.15 -18.79 14.04
C VAL A 395 -3.72 -18.19 15.33
N ALA A 396 -4.93 -18.55 15.75
CA ALA A 396 -5.57 -17.98 16.94
C ALA A 396 -4.90 -18.47 18.23
N ARG A 397 -4.68 -19.78 18.38
CA ARG A 397 -4.01 -20.30 19.58
C ARG A 397 -2.55 -19.85 19.65
N GLN A 398 -1.87 -19.75 18.50
CA GLN A 398 -0.52 -19.21 18.43
C GLN A 398 -0.46 -17.71 18.77
N PHE A 399 -1.45 -16.90 18.35
CA PHE A 399 -1.58 -15.50 18.74
C PHE A 399 -1.78 -15.35 20.26
N LEU A 400 -2.69 -16.14 20.85
CA LEU A 400 -2.91 -16.13 22.30
C LEU A 400 -1.67 -16.58 23.07
N PHE A 401 -0.96 -17.60 22.57
CA PHE A 401 0.29 -18.06 23.15
C PHE A 401 1.38 -16.99 23.10
N PHE A 402 1.48 -16.22 22.00
CA PHE A 402 2.39 -15.08 21.92
C PHE A 402 2.10 -14.06 23.03
N LEU A 403 0.83 -13.69 23.21
CA LEU A 403 0.43 -12.77 24.28
C LEU A 403 0.76 -13.34 25.66
N ASP A 404 0.41 -14.59 25.93
CA ASP A 404 0.71 -15.24 27.21
C ASP A 404 2.23 -15.29 27.49
N MET A 405 3.04 -15.73 26.52
CA MET A 405 4.50 -15.80 26.67
C MET A 405 5.14 -14.45 27.00
N TYR A 406 4.80 -13.39 26.25
CA TYR A 406 5.44 -12.08 26.43
C TYR A 406 4.86 -11.25 27.59
N THR A 407 3.68 -11.62 28.10
CA THR A 407 3.14 -11.03 29.33
C THR A 407 3.73 -11.70 30.57
N ASP A 408 4.05 -12.99 30.50
CA ASP A 408 4.54 -13.76 31.65
C ASP A 408 6.08 -13.75 31.79
N ILE A 409 6.83 -13.41 30.71
CA ILE A 409 8.30 -13.38 30.73
C ILE A 409 8.85 -12.29 31.66
N ASP A 410 9.89 -12.66 32.43
CA ASP A 410 10.66 -11.71 33.23
C ASP A 410 11.89 -11.21 32.45
N PHE A 411 11.75 -10.05 31.78
CA PHE A 411 12.84 -9.40 31.04
C PHE A 411 14.04 -8.97 31.90
N TYR A 412 13.92 -8.96 33.24
CA TYR A 412 15.07 -8.72 34.12
C TYR A 412 15.94 -9.96 34.25
N ALA A 413 15.32 -11.11 34.44
CA ALA A 413 16.03 -12.35 34.72
C ALA A 413 16.45 -13.09 33.45
N GLN A 414 15.70 -12.96 32.35
CA GLN A 414 15.76 -13.87 31.21
C GLN A 414 15.99 -13.15 29.89
N GLY A 415 16.84 -13.74 29.05
CA GLY A 415 16.97 -13.48 27.62
C GLY A 415 16.38 -14.64 26.82
N ILE A 416 16.04 -14.38 25.55
CA ILE A 416 15.40 -15.33 24.65
C ILE A 416 16.36 -15.66 23.51
N SER A 417 16.48 -16.95 23.20
CA SER A 417 17.20 -17.47 22.05
C SER A 417 16.27 -18.35 21.20
N THR A 418 16.35 -18.19 19.88
CA THR A 418 15.67 -19.08 18.92
C THR A 418 16.53 -20.27 18.51
N ARG A 419 17.83 -20.22 18.80
CA ARG A 419 18.82 -21.26 18.48
C ARG A 419 20.04 -21.16 19.42
N PRO A 420 20.29 -22.14 20.30
CA PRO A 420 19.34 -23.19 20.70
C PRO A 420 18.07 -22.55 21.29
N LEU A 421 16.91 -23.15 21.04
CA LEU A 421 15.65 -22.63 21.56
C LEU A 421 15.66 -22.65 23.09
N GLY A 422 15.43 -21.51 23.73
CA GLY A 422 15.35 -21.47 25.18
C GLY A 422 15.51 -20.09 25.78
N TYR A 423 15.28 -20.04 27.10
CA TYR A 423 15.61 -18.88 27.92
C TYR A 423 17.02 -19.03 28.49
N PHE A 424 17.76 -17.92 28.56
CA PHE A 424 19.06 -17.88 29.22
C PHE A 424 19.10 -16.76 30.27
N PRO A 425 19.89 -16.89 31.35
CA PRO A 425 19.87 -15.91 32.44
C PRO A 425 20.66 -14.64 32.07
N LYS A 426 20.15 -13.46 32.44
CA LYS A 426 20.81 -12.15 32.18
C LYS A 426 21.78 -11.68 33.26
N HIS A 427 21.78 -12.33 34.42
CA HIS A 427 22.59 -11.93 35.57
C HIS A 427 23.36 -13.14 36.09
N ILE A 428 24.51 -13.38 35.49
CA ILE A 428 25.42 -14.47 35.88
C ILE A 428 26.78 -13.85 36.14
N ARG A 429 27.38 -14.17 37.29
CA ARG A 429 28.77 -13.76 37.56
C ARG A 429 29.68 -14.49 36.56
N GLU A 430 30.60 -13.78 35.94
CA GLU A 430 31.49 -14.32 34.89
C GLU A 430 32.18 -15.65 35.30
N LYS A 431 32.53 -15.79 36.58
CA LYS A 431 33.11 -17.00 37.18
C LYS A 431 32.14 -18.19 37.28
N GLU A 432 30.83 -17.96 37.44
CA GLU A 432 29.81 -19.02 37.56
C GLU A 432 29.46 -19.65 36.21
N PHE A 433 29.62 -18.91 35.11
CA PHE A 433 29.32 -19.42 33.76
C PHE A 433 30.36 -20.44 33.27
N GLN A 434 31.62 -20.28 33.70
CA GLN A 434 32.67 -21.27 33.43
C GLN A 434 32.40 -22.61 34.14
N GLN A 435 31.62 -22.60 35.22
CA GLN A 435 31.32 -23.78 36.04
C GLN A 435 29.96 -24.42 35.72
N ARG A 436 29.02 -23.68 35.10
CA ARG A 436 27.70 -24.17 34.69
C ARG A 436 27.47 -23.96 33.20
N PRO A 437 27.66 -25.01 32.36
CA PRO A 437 27.31 -24.90 30.95
C PRO A 437 25.78 -24.74 30.78
N LEU A 438 25.34 -23.82 29.91
CA LEU A 438 23.92 -23.59 29.63
C LEU A 438 23.21 -24.84 29.05
N LEU A 439 23.97 -25.66 28.32
CA LEU A 439 23.55 -26.96 27.83
C LEU A 439 24.36 -28.03 28.55
N LYS A 440 23.70 -29.10 29.01
CA LYS A 440 24.35 -30.21 29.71
C LYS A 440 25.04 -31.20 28.77
N ASP A 441 24.72 -31.15 27.48
CA ASP A 441 25.19 -32.07 26.46
C ASP A 441 26.37 -31.48 25.65
N THR A 442 27.49 -32.20 25.63
CA THR A 442 28.75 -31.82 24.97
C THR A 442 28.61 -31.71 23.46
N GLN A 443 27.74 -32.50 22.82
CA GLN A 443 27.52 -32.45 21.37
C GLN A 443 26.74 -31.18 20.97
N SER A 444 25.68 -30.87 21.70
CA SER A 444 24.90 -29.65 21.50
C SER A 444 25.71 -28.38 21.76
N LEU A 445 26.64 -28.39 22.73
CA LEU A 445 27.56 -27.27 22.97
C LEU A 445 28.51 -26.99 21.80
N ALA A 446 28.97 -28.03 21.10
CA ALA A 446 29.81 -27.87 19.91
C ALA A 446 29.01 -27.35 18.72
N LEU A 447 27.75 -27.79 18.56
CA LEU A 447 26.87 -27.38 17.45
C LEU A 447 26.46 -25.91 17.52
N TYR A 448 26.30 -25.36 18.73
CA TYR A 448 25.82 -24.00 18.98
C TYR A 448 26.86 -23.10 19.65
N ALA A 449 28.15 -23.35 19.39
CA ALA A 449 29.24 -22.69 20.12
C ALA A 449 29.19 -21.16 20.00
N GLU A 450 28.90 -20.63 18.81
CA GLU A 450 28.80 -19.18 18.57
C GLU A 450 27.57 -18.57 19.23
N GLU A 451 26.43 -19.26 19.20
CA GLU A 451 25.20 -18.81 19.85
C GLU A 451 25.37 -18.77 21.38
N ILE A 452 25.96 -19.81 21.97
CA ILE A 452 26.26 -19.83 23.41
C ILE A 452 27.26 -18.74 23.80
N LYS A 453 28.25 -18.44 22.95
CA LYS A 453 29.20 -17.34 23.15
C LYS A 453 28.50 -15.97 23.10
N GLY A 454 27.57 -15.78 22.17
CA GLY A 454 26.72 -14.60 22.11
C GLY A 454 25.86 -14.41 23.37
N GLN A 455 25.21 -15.48 23.82
CA GLN A 455 24.41 -15.48 25.06
C GLN A 455 25.26 -15.08 26.28
N ARG A 456 26.48 -15.61 26.41
CA ARG A 456 27.43 -15.22 27.46
C ARG A 456 27.70 -13.73 27.45
N ARG A 457 27.98 -13.16 26.28
CA ARG A 457 28.25 -11.72 26.13
C ARG A 457 27.06 -10.90 26.60
N MET A 458 25.84 -11.25 26.18
CA MET A 458 24.61 -10.56 26.57
C MET A 458 24.35 -10.68 28.08
N SER A 459 24.62 -11.84 28.70
CA SER A 459 24.44 -12.04 30.15
C SER A 459 25.43 -11.24 31.01
N VAL A 460 26.62 -10.92 30.51
CA VAL A 460 27.64 -10.18 31.29
C VAL A 460 27.47 -8.67 31.13
N GLN A 461 27.12 -8.19 29.93
CA GLN A 461 27.17 -6.77 29.57
C GLN A 461 26.07 -5.90 30.22
N HIS A 462 24.96 -6.51 30.68
CA HIS A 462 23.73 -5.78 31.02
C HIS A 462 23.53 -5.38 32.48
N GLN A 463 24.57 -5.37 33.31
CA GLN A 463 24.45 -5.06 34.75
C GLN A 463 23.79 -3.69 35.05
N LYS A 464 23.87 -2.70 34.14
CA LYS A 464 23.29 -1.35 34.33
C LYS A 464 21.88 -1.14 33.74
N LYS A 465 21.36 -2.07 32.92
CA LYS A 465 20.10 -1.91 32.16
C LYS A 465 19.23 -3.18 32.19
N GLY A 466 19.07 -3.75 33.38
CA GLY A 466 18.48 -5.08 33.60
C GLY A 466 17.09 -5.28 32.97
N TYR A 467 16.24 -4.26 32.91
CA TYR A 467 14.85 -4.40 32.45
C TYR A 467 14.65 -4.56 30.93
N ARG A 468 15.68 -4.33 30.12
CA ARG A 468 15.55 -4.32 28.65
C ARG A 468 15.29 -5.72 28.11
N MET A 469 14.55 -5.85 27.02
CA MET A 469 14.45 -7.14 26.33
C MET A 469 15.83 -7.59 25.87
N THR A 470 16.19 -8.83 26.13
CA THR A 470 17.37 -9.47 25.53
C THR A 470 16.89 -10.57 24.60
N LEU A 471 17.05 -10.32 23.31
CA LEU A 471 16.63 -11.21 22.23
C LEU A 471 17.82 -11.43 21.31
N GLN A 472 18.30 -12.68 21.24
CA GLN A 472 19.44 -13.05 20.41
C GLN A 472 19.04 -13.07 18.94
N ASP A 473 19.85 -12.42 18.10
CA ASP A 473 19.67 -12.39 16.66
C ASP A 473 20.10 -13.74 16.04
N PRO A 474 19.23 -14.44 15.29
CA PRO A 474 19.63 -15.67 14.60
C PRO A 474 20.57 -15.43 13.41
N ALA A 475 20.58 -14.24 12.81
CA ALA A 475 21.44 -13.90 11.68
C ALA A 475 22.87 -13.51 12.11
N ASP A 476 23.00 -12.91 13.30
CA ASP A 476 24.27 -12.63 13.97
C ASP A 476 24.15 -12.99 15.45
N PRO A 477 24.58 -14.20 15.86
CA PRO A 477 24.43 -14.65 17.23
C PRO A 477 25.08 -13.76 18.30
N SER A 478 26.00 -12.88 17.90
CA SER A 478 26.66 -11.92 18.78
C SER A 478 25.86 -10.62 18.98
N ASN A 479 24.85 -10.38 18.14
CA ASN A 479 24.00 -9.20 18.12
C ASN A 479 22.74 -9.39 18.98
N GLU A 480 22.35 -8.34 19.69
CA GLU A 480 21.15 -8.32 20.53
C GLU A 480 20.12 -7.37 19.94
N LEU A 481 18.97 -7.91 19.55
CA LEU A 481 17.89 -7.15 18.92
C LEU A 481 17.16 -6.24 19.90
N GLY A 482 17.05 -6.65 21.15
CA GLY A 482 16.31 -5.92 22.19
C GLY A 482 17.07 -4.74 22.81
N GLY A 483 18.36 -4.57 22.53
CA GLY A 483 19.21 -3.54 23.16
C GLY A 483 18.71 -2.10 22.95
N GLY A 484 18.05 -1.84 21.81
CA GLY A 484 17.41 -0.56 21.45
C GLY A 484 16.00 -0.35 22.01
N VAL A 485 15.34 -1.38 22.54
CA VAL A 485 13.92 -1.35 22.92
C VAL A 485 13.77 -0.85 24.36
N HIS A 486 13.75 0.48 24.54
CA HIS A 486 13.64 1.13 25.85
C HIS A 486 12.21 1.12 26.40
N GLN A 487 11.22 1.00 25.52
CA GLN A 487 9.79 0.98 25.86
C GLN A 487 9.26 -0.44 26.11
N ILE A 488 10.11 -1.45 26.32
CA ILE A 488 9.66 -2.83 26.49
C ILE A 488 8.65 -3.00 27.64
N ARG A 489 8.76 -2.21 28.70
CA ARG A 489 7.79 -2.25 29.82
C ARG A 489 6.41 -1.75 29.38
N ASP A 490 6.35 -0.68 28.58
CA ASP A 490 5.10 -0.16 28.02
C ASP A 490 4.49 -1.18 27.03
N ILE A 491 5.34 -1.86 26.24
CA ILE A 491 4.92 -2.93 25.34
C ILE A 491 4.35 -4.12 26.12
N GLN A 492 5.02 -4.56 27.18
CA GLN A 492 4.57 -5.65 28.02
C GLN A 492 3.25 -5.30 28.72
N GLU A 493 3.13 -4.12 29.31
CA GLU A 493 1.88 -3.65 29.93
C GLU A 493 0.75 -3.54 28.91
N THR A 494 1.06 -3.12 27.69
CA THR A 494 0.10 -3.11 26.57
C THR A 494 -0.36 -4.50 26.21
N PHE A 495 0.53 -5.48 26.13
CA PHE A 495 0.15 -6.88 25.88
C PHE A 495 -0.68 -7.46 27.04
N ILE A 496 -0.41 -7.08 28.30
CA ILE A 496 -1.22 -7.50 29.45
C ILE A 496 -2.65 -7.00 29.28
N TYR A 497 -2.82 -5.70 29.01
CA TYR A 497 -4.12 -5.11 28.78
C TYR A 497 -4.87 -5.75 27.61
N LEU A 498 -4.20 -5.90 26.45
CA LEU A 498 -4.80 -6.48 25.25
C LEU A 498 -5.18 -7.94 25.43
N ARG A 499 -4.34 -8.73 26.12
CA ARG A 499 -4.65 -10.12 26.46
C ARG A 499 -5.97 -10.21 27.23
N THR A 500 -6.15 -9.38 28.26
CA THR A 500 -7.40 -9.36 29.04
C THR A 500 -8.58 -8.98 28.16
N ARG A 501 -8.46 -7.92 27.36
CA ARG A 501 -9.55 -7.45 26.48
C ARG A 501 -9.97 -8.47 25.42
N VAL A 502 -9.01 -9.15 24.79
CA VAL A 502 -9.29 -10.21 23.81
C VAL A 502 -9.96 -11.40 24.50
N LYS A 503 -9.45 -11.86 25.64
CA LYS A 503 -10.06 -12.98 26.39
C LYS A 503 -11.49 -12.63 26.83
N ASP A 504 -11.73 -11.43 27.35
CA ASP A 504 -13.07 -10.97 27.71
C ASP A 504 -14.02 -10.93 26.49
N ALA A 505 -13.55 -10.45 25.35
CA ALA A 505 -14.34 -10.40 24.12
C ALA A 505 -14.69 -11.81 23.63
N MET A 506 -13.75 -12.74 23.70
CA MET A 506 -13.97 -14.15 23.38
C MET A 506 -14.99 -14.79 24.33
N THR A 507 -14.89 -14.57 25.64
CA THR A 507 -15.87 -15.09 26.60
C THR A 507 -17.28 -14.56 26.33
N ARG A 508 -17.42 -13.27 25.98
CA ARG A 508 -18.72 -12.73 25.57
C ARG A 508 -19.22 -13.40 24.28
N TRP A 509 -18.36 -13.57 23.29
CA TRP A 509 -18.69 -14.22 22.03
C TRP A 509 -19.22 -15.64 22.20
N ASP A 510 -18.56 -16.45 23.02
CA ASP A 510 -19.00 -17.83 23.31
C ASP A 510 -20.27 -17.85 24.18
N ALA A 511 -20.45 -16.88 25.10
CA ALA A 511 -21.68 -16.78 25.89
C ALA A 511 -22.92 -16.47 25.04
N PHE A 512 -22.76 -15.69 23.96
CA PHE A 512 -23.86 -15.37 23.05
C PHE A 512 -24.42 -16.58 22.29
N GLU A 513 -23.63 -17.64 22.07
CA GLU A 513 -24.10 -18.90 21.47
C GLU A 513 -25.22 -19.54 22.30
N LEU A 514 -25.22 -19.32 23.62
CA LEU A 514 -26.11 -19.99 24.56
C LEU A 514 -27.46 -19.26 24.77
N GLU A 515 -27.56 -17.96 24.45
CA GLU A 515 -28.68 -17.12 24.90
C GLU A 515 -29.73 -16.77 23.82
N GLN A 516 -29.41 -16.80 22.52
CA GLN A 516 -30.40 -16.49 21.46
C GLN A 516 -30.27 -17.34 20.20
N GLY A 517 -31.38 -17.99 19.82
CA GLY A 517 -31.53 -18.66 18.52
C GLY A 517 -31.40 -17.65 17.37
N PHE A 518 -30.27 -17.76 16.66
CA PHE A 518 -29.91 -17.18 15.36
C PHE A 518 -30.89 -16.19 14.71
N SER A 519 -30.69 -14.90 14.96
CA SER A 519 -31.04 -13.82 14.04
C SER A 519 -30.34 -12.52 14.46
N ASP A 520 -29.05 -12.35 14.13
CA ASP A 520 -28.53 -10.98 13.96
C ASP A 520 -27.28 -10.93 13.07
N GLU A 521 -27.46 -10.43 11.85
CA GLU A 521 -26.37 -10.09 10.92
C GLU A 521 -25.42 -9.07 11.57
N HIS A 522 -25.93 -8.20 12.45
CA HIS A 522 -25.17 -7.20 13.20
C HIS A 522 -24.13 -7.82 14.14
N LEU A 523 -24.45 -8.93 14.81
CA LEU A 523 -23.51 -9.60 15.73
C LEU A 523 -22.37 -10.30 14.97
N ARG A 524 -22.65 -10.86 13.78
CA ARG A 524 -21.59 -11.41 12.91
C ARG A 524 -20.62 -10.35 12.40
N THR A 525 -20.92 -9.05 12.54
CA THR A 525 -20.00 -7.95 12.21
C THR A 525 -19.13 -7.46 13.38
N HIS A 526 -19.23 -8.06 14.58
CA HIS A 526 -18.39 -7.67 15.72
C HIS A 526 -16.95 -8.19 15.60
N SER A 527 -15.98 -7.36 15.95
CA SER A 527 -14.55 -7.67 15.86
C SER A 527 -14.00 -8.12 17.21
N LEU A 528 -13.34 -9.28 17.25
CA LEU A 528 -12.57 -9.75 18.42
C LEU A 528 -11.19 -9.09 18.47
N LEU A 529 -10.64 -8.71 17.31
CA LEU A 529 -9.41 -7.94 17.21
C LEU A 529 -9.59 -6.44 17.46
N GLU A 530 -10.81 -5.96 17.73
CA GLU A 530 -11.11 -4.54 17.84
C GLU A 530 -10.14 -3.87 18.82
N SER A 531 -9.93 -4.44 20.01
CA SER A 531 -9.01 -3.87 21.00
C SER A 531 -7.55 -3.77 20.51
N CYS A 532 -7.11 -4.68 19.64
CA CYS A 532 -5.75 -4.71 19.12
C CYS A 532 -5.53 -3.66 18.03
N VAL A 533 -6.44 -3.59 17.06
CA VAL A 533 -6.31 -2.77 15.84
C VAL A 533 -7.35 -1.63 15.72
N SER A 534 -7.97 -1.23 16.85
CA SER A 534 -9.08 -0.25 16.96
C SER A 534 -8.77 1.09 16.31
N GLY A 535 -9.26 1.31 15.10
CA GLY A 535 -9.06 2.54 14.35
C GLY A 535 -10.13 2.73 13.30
N ASP A 536 -10.15 3.91 12.71
CA ASP A 536 -10.95 4.25 11.54
C ASP A 536 -10.05 4.20 10.31
N TYR A 537 -10.21 3.14 9.51
CA TYR A 537 -9.36 2.90 8.34
C TYR A 537 -9.85 3.66 7.10
N ARG A 538 -10.84 4.55 7.20
CA ARG A 538 -11.31 5.35 6.04
C ARG A 538 -10.22 6.22 5.44
N VAL A 539 -9.38 6.83 6.28
CA VAL A 539 -8.22 7.63 5.82
C VAL A 539 -7.25 6.73 5.06
N TYR A 540 -6.91 5.58 5.64
CA TYR A 540 -6.03 4.59 5.01
C TYR A 540 -6.61 4.05 3.70
N GLU A 541 -7.91 3.78 3.62
CA GLU A 541 -8.59 3.38 2.39
C GLU A 541 -8.58 4.49 1.33
N THR A 542 -8.68 5.75 1.75
CA THR A 542 -8.58 6.89 0.82
C THR A 542 -7.19 6.92 0.19
N GLU A 543 -6.13 6.84 0.99
CA GLU A 543 -4.74 6.81 0.51
C GLU A 543 -4.45 5.58 -0.38
N ARG A 544 -4.99 4.41 -0.02
CA ARG A 544 -4.91 3.21 -0.86
C ARG A 544 -5.60 3.41 -2.21
N ASN A 545 -6.79 4.02 -2.20
CA ASN A 545 -7.53 4.29 -3.42
C ASN A 545 -6.81 5.30 -4.31
N GLU A 546 -6.19 6.34 -3.75
CA GLU A 546 -5.33 7.24 -4.50
C GLU A 546 -4.17 6.47 -5.18
N LEU A 547 -3.49 5.60 -4.44
CA LEU A 547 -2.41 4.76 -4.99
C LEU A 547 -2.88 3.85 -6.13
N ARG A 548 -4.07 3.23 -6.00
CA ARG A 548 -4.68 2.40 -7.05
C ARG A 548 -5.07 3.21 -8.29
N MET A 549 -5.53 4.44 -8.09
CA MET A 549 -6.07 5.28 -9.16
C MET A 549 -4.97 5.93 -10.01
N LEU A 550 -3.75 6.07 -9.51
CA LEU A 550 -2.61 6.64 -10.26
C LEU A 550 -2.35 5.95 -11.60
N PHE A 551 -2.74 4.68 -11.73
CA PHE A 551 -2.53 3.87 -12.94
C PHE A 551 -3.80 3.18 -13.43
N LYS A 552 -4.97 3.49 -12.87
CA LYS A 552 -6.24 3.13 -13.51
C LYS A 552 -6.46 4.13 -14.64
N PHE A 553 -6.48 3.63 -15.87
CA PHE A 553 -7.18 4.36 -16.93
C PHE A 553 -8.57 4.72 -16.39
N PRO A 554 -9.02 5.98 -16.50
CA PRO A 554 -10.38 6.32 -16.13
C PRO A 554 -11.30 5.30 -16.79
N GLN A 555 -12.20 4.67 -16.03
CA GLN A 555 -13.28 3.94 -16.67
C GLN A 555 -14.02 4.97 -17.52
N MET A 556 -13.78 4.90 -18.82
CA MET A 556 -14.27 5.89 -19.76
C MET A 556 -15.78 5.72 -19.88
N ASP A 557 -16.51 6.79 -19.60
CA ASP A 557 -17.96 6.79 -19.60
C ASP A 557 -18.47 7.12 -21.02
N PHE A 558 -18.32 6.15 -21.93
CA PHE A 558 -18.72 6.31 -23.33
C PHE A 558 -20.23 6.53 -23.49
N GLU A 559 -21.05 5.99 -22.59
CA GLU A 559 -22.50 6.20 -22.59
C GLU A 559 -22.83 7.68 -22.41
N MET A 560 -22.19 8.32 -21.43
CA MET A 560 -22.34 9.74 -21.18
C MET A 560 -21.78 10.58 -22.35
N ALA A 561 -20.64 10.20 -22.93
CA ALA A 561 -20.08 10.90 -24.10
C ALA A 561 -21.04 10.89 -25.31
N VAL A 562 -21.65 9.75 -25.62
CA VAL A 562 -22.67 9.63 -26.68
C VAL A 562 -23.89 10.48 -26.35
N TRP A 563 -24.33 10.48 -25.10
CA TRP A 563 -25.44 11.31 -24.64
C TRP A 563 -25.14 12.80 -24.82
N GLU A 564 -23.94 13.26 -24.46
CA GLU A 564 -23.51 14.66 -24.67
C GLU A 564 -23.48 15.03 -26.15
N MET A 565 -22.85 14.22 -27.00
CA MET A 565 -22.80 14.47 -28.44
C MET A 565 -24.19 14.59 -29.06
N THR A 566 -25.09 13.67 -28.73
CA THR A 566 -26.47 13.69 -29.23
C THR A 566 -27.20 14.95 -28.78
N HIS A 567 -27.08 15.32 -27.50
CA HIS A 567 -27.76 16.49 -26.97
C HIS A 567 -27.12 17.82 -27.38
N LEU A 568 -25.83 17.84 -27.73
CA LEU A 568 -25.19 19.03 -28.31
C LEU A 568 -25.84 19.42 -29.65
N LEU A 569 -26.39 18.47 -30.41
CA LEU A 569 -27.08 18.74 -31.68
C LEU A 569 -28.56 19.06 -31.51
N ILE A 570 -29.24 18.40 -30.56
CA ILE A 570 -30.71 18.50 -30.39
C ILE A 570 -31.09 19.56 -29.35
N ALA A 571 -30.43 19.57 -28.19
CA ALA A 571 -30.82 20.37 -27.02
C ALA A 571 -29.60 20.73 -26.14
N PRO A 572 -28.69 21.61 -26.60
CA PRO A 572 -27.39 21.83 -25.96
C PRO A 572 -27.49 22.37 -24.52
N LYS A 573 -28.60 23.06 -24.18
CA LYS A 573 -28.88 23.52 -22.81
C LYS A 573 -28.86 22.37 -21.78
N LYS A 574 -29.27 21.14 -22.17
CA LYS A 574 -29.28 19.98 -21.26
C LYS A 574 -27.87 19.55 -20.85
N VAL A 575 -26.91 19.62 -21.77
CA VAL A 575 -25.51 19.24 -21.51
C VAL A 575 -24.89 20.18 -20.47
N PHE A 576 -25.06 21.49 -20.63
CA PHE A 576 -24.52 22.46 -19.69
C PHE A 576 -25.23 22.45 -18.32
N LYS A 577 -26.51 22.05 -18.28
CA LYS A 577 -27.21 21.77 -17.02
C LYS A 577 -26.61 20.56 -16.29
N SER A 578 -26.22 19.51 -17.01
CA SER A 578 -25.53 18.34 -16.44
C SER A 578 -24.18 18.72 -15.83
N ILE A 579 -23.40 19.56 -16.51
CA ILE A 579 -22.12 20.09 -16.00
C ILE A 579 -22.32 20.86 -14.69
N TYR A 580 -23.38 21.67 -14.60
CA TYR A 580 -23.72 22.36 -13.35
C TYR A 580 -24.00 21.38 -12.20
N TYR A 581 -24.73 20.28 -12.44
CA TYR A 581 -24.94 19.22 -11.44
C TYR A 581 -23.64 18.49 -11.07
N HIS A 582 -22.72 18.29 -12.02
CA HIS A 582 -21.40 17.72 -11.74
C HIS A 582 -20.60 18.61 -10.77
N LYS A 583 -20.64 19.94 -10.98
CA LYS A 583 -20.00 20.90 -10.07
C LYS A 583 -20.54 20.79 -8.66
N GLN A 584 -21.86 20.62 -8.47
CA GLN A 584 -22.45 20.46 -7.14
C GLN A 584 -21.97 19.20 -6.40
N THR A 585 -21.70 18.11 -7.12
CA THR A 585 -21.29 16.82 -6.52
C THR A 585 -19.79 16.67 -6.33
N ARG A 586 -18.97 17.23 -7.23
CA ARG A 586 -17.50 17.05 -7.25
C ARG A 586 -16.69 18.32 -6.99
N ASN A 587 -17.37 19.47 -6.87
CA ASN A 587 -16.78 20.78 -6.64
C ASN A 587 -15.69 21.20 -7.65
N THR A 588 -15.72 20.65 -8.88
CA THR A 588 -14.85 21.02 -10.01
C THR A 588 -15.71 21.25 -11.26
N TRP A 589 -15.34 22.22 -12.10
CA TRP A 589 -16.05 22.49 -13.36
C TRP A 589 -15.61 21.55 -14.48
N HIS A 590 -14.32 21.24 -14.53
CA HIS A 590 -13.75 20.29 -15.46
C HIS A 590 -14.01 18.83 -15.03
N ARG A 591 -14.38 17.97 -15.99
CA ARG A 591 -14.54 16.53 -15.76
C ARG A 591 -13.30 15.76 -16.26
N PRO A 592 -12.59 14.98 -15.41
CA PRO A 592 -11.41 14.19 -15.80
C PRO A 592 -11.65 13.01 -16.77
N ASP A 593 -12.59 13.11 -17.70
CA ASP A 593 -12.99 12.01 -18.56
C ASP A 593 -12.63 12.27 -20.04
N PRO A 594 -11.68 11.52 -20.63
CA PRO A 594 -11.30 11.69 -22.03
C PRO A 594 -12.27 11.05 -23.03
N SER A 595 -13.37 10.43 -22.56
CA SER A 595 -14.34 9.69 -23.38
C SER A 595 -14.85 10.46 -24.59
N PHE A 596 -15.31 11.71 -24.41
CA PHE A 596 -15.79 12.57 -25.48
C PHE A 596 -14.70 12.83 -26.54
N THR A 597 -13.49 13.14 -26.10
CA THR A 597 -12.34 13.47 -26.97
C THR A 597 -11.92 12.26 -27.81
N TYR A 598 -11.84 11.08 -27.21
CA TYR A 598 -11.48 9.85 -27.93
C TYR A 598 -12.57 9.40 -28.88
N LEU A 599 -13.84 9.49 -28.46
CA LEU A 599 -14.98 9.18 -29.33
C LEU A 599 -15.05 10.11 -30.53
N LEU A 600 -14.83 11.41 -30.34
CA LEU A 600 -14.79 12.39 -31.43
C LEU A 600 -13.59 12.15 -32.36
N SER A 601 -12.43 11.85 -31.80
CA SER A 601 -11.23 11.49 -32.58
C SER A 601 -11.49 10.25 -33.45
N PHE A 602 -12.19 9.25 -32.91
CA PHE A 602 -12.60 8.07 -33.68
C PHE A 602 -13.54 8.42 -34.84
N PHE A 603 -14.55 9.25 -34.62
CA PHE A 603 -15.43 9.70 -35.71
C PHE A 603 -14.71 10.55 -36.75
N LEU A 604 -13.76 11.39 -36.35
CA LEU A 604 -12.91 12.15 -37.26
C LEU A 604 -12.01 11.24 -38.10
N LEU A 605 -11.46 10.17 -37.53
CA LEU A 605 -10.72 9.16 -38.28
C LEU A 605 -11.63 8.49 -39.33
N LEU A 606 -12.82 8.03 -38.94
CA LEU A 606 -13.79 7.45 -39.89
C LEU A 606 -14.15 8.43 -41.01
N THR A 607 -14.36 9.70 -40.67
CA THR A 607 -14.66 10.76 -41.63
C THR A 607 -13.49 11.02 -42.56
N SER A 608 -12.25 11.00 -42.05
CA SER A 608 -11.05 11.16 -42.87
C SER A 608 -10.89 10.02 -43.89
N PHE A 609 -11.26 8.79 -43.53
CA PHE A 609 -11.27 7.67 -44.47
C PHE A 609 -12.30 7.89 -45.59
N ALA A 610 -13.50 8.38 -45.27
CA ALA A 610 -14.52 8.68 -46.28
C ALA A 610 -14.05 9.77 -47.27
N TRP A 611 -13.49 10.87 -46.76
CA TRP A 611 -12.91 11.93 -47.60
C TRP A 611 -11.71 11.45 -48.42
N SER A 612 -10.86 10.61 -47.82
CA SER A 612 -9.69 10.06 -48.50
C SER A 612 -10.07 9.14 -49.66
N LEU A 613 -11.08 8.28 -49.48
CA LEU A 613 -11.57 7.38 -50.52
C LEU A 613 -12.15 8.15 -51.72
N ALA A 614 -12.75 9.31 -51.47
CA ALA A 614 -13.37 10.13 -52.51
C ALA A 614 -12.37 11.03 -53.27
N TYR A 615 -11.32 11.54 -52.61
CA TYR A 615 -10.51 12.64 -53.16
C TYR A 615 -8.99 12.40 -53.16
N THR A 616 -8.47 11.34 -52.51
CA THR A 616 -7.02 11.09 -52.47
C THR A 616 -6.65 9.73 -53.06
N PRO A 617 -5.69 9.66 -53.99
CA PRO A 617 -5.33 8.40 -54.65
C PRO A 617 -4.27 7.57 -53.89
N SER A 618 -3.59 8.14 -52.89
CA SER A 618 -2.43 7.49 -52.24
C SER A 618 -2.67 7.15 -50.76
N PHE A 619 -2.17 5.99 -50.33
CA PHE A 619 -2.23 5.56 -48.93
C PHE A 619 -1.54 6.54 -47.96
N ALA A 620 -0.43 7.15 -48.38
CA ALA A 620 0.27 8.15 -47.58
C ALA A 620 -0.57 9.42 -47.38
N SER A 621 -1.33 9.83 -48.40
CA SER A 621 -2.29 10.94 -48.30
C SER A 621 -3.43 10.63 -47.33
N VAL A 622 -3.91 9.38 -47.28
CA VAL A 622 -4.94 8.93 -46.34
C VAL A 622 -4.48 9.08 -44.90
N VAL A 623 -3.29 8.56 -44.57
CA VAL A 623 -2.73 8.65 -43.21
C VAL A 623 -2.47 10.11 -42.83
N LYS A 624 -1.97 10.92 -43.77
CA LYS A 624 -1.73 12.34 -43.54
C LYS A 624 -3.02 13.11 -43.28
N LEU A 625 -4.08 12.85 -44.04
CA LEU A 625 -5.39 13.49 -43.85
C LEU A 625 -6.01 13.11 -42.51
N ALA A 626 -5.92 11.84 -42.12
CA ALA A 626 -6.36 11.35 -40.81
C ALA A 626 -5.65 12.07 -39.66
N LEU A 627 -4.33 12.21 -39.75
CA LEU A 627 -3.53 12.94 -38.75
C LEU A 627 -3.86 14.43 -38.74
N MET A 628 -4.08 15.05 -39.90
CA MET A 628 -4.50 16.46 -39.99
C MET A 628 -5.85 16.71 -39.32
N PHE A 629 -6.84 15.83 -39.54
CA PHE A 629 -8.18 15.99 -38.95
C PHE A 629 -8.15 15.88 -37.43
N VAL A 630 -7.45 14.87 -36.89
CA VAL A 630 -7.41 14.64 -35.44
C VAL A 630 -6.45 15.62 -34.74
N VAL A 631 -5.21 15.73 -35.21
CA VAL A 631 -4.16 16.48 -34.50
C VAL A 631 -4.26 17.97 -34.75
N VAL A 632 -4.44 18.39 -36.01
CA VAL A 632 -4.36 19.81 -36.38
C VAL A 632 -5.73 20.48 -36.26
N HIS A 633 -6.74 19.98 -36.96
CA HIS A 633 -8.06 20.61 -36.98
C HIS A 633 -8.76 20.50 -35.63
N PHE A 634 -8.74 19.31 -35.02
CA PHE A 634 -9.44 19.07 -33.77
C PHE A 634 -8.60 19.41 -32.53
N LEU A 635 -7.51 18.68 -32.24
CA LEU A 635 -6.78 18.83 -30.98
C LEU A 635 -6.04 20.18 -30.87
N ALA A 636 -5.22 20.52 -31.86
CA ALA A 636 -4.49 21.79 -31.85
C ALA A 636 -5.42 22.99 -32.01
N GLY A 637 -6.45 22.89 -32.86
CA GLY A 637 -7.50 23.90 -32.99
C GLY A 637 -8.24 24.16 -31.68
N SER A 638 -8.70 23.10 -31.01
CA SER A 638 -9.40 23.21 -29.72
C SER A 638 -8.48 23.76 -28.62
N LEU A 639 -7.21 23.32 -28.59
CA LEU A 639 -6.22 23.84 -27.64
C LEU A 639 -5.93 25.33 -27.85
N LEU A 640 -5.83 25.78 -29.10
CA LEU A 640 -5.64 27.20 -29.41
C LEU A 640 -6.84 28.02 -28.93
N VAL A 641 -8.06 27.56 -29.21
CA VAL A 641 -9.30 28.21 -28.77
C VAL A 641 -9.39 28.22 -27.24
N SER A 642 -9.00 27.14 -26.56
CA SER A 642 -9.05 27.07 -25.10
C SER A 642 -8.04 28.00 -24.44
N VAL A 643 -6.83 28.14 -24.99
CA VAL A 643 -5.82 29.11 -24.54
C VAL A 643 -6.34 30.53 -24.73
N LEU A 644 -6.87 30.87 -25.91
CA LEU A 644 -7.46 32.18 -26.17
C LEU A 644 -8.61 32.48 -25.21
N ALA A 645 -9.52 31.51 -25.02
CA ALA A 645 -10.66 31.69 -24.13
C ALA A 645 -10.22 31.84 -22.67
N TYR A 646 -9.24 31.06 -22.20
CA TYR A 646 -8.71 31.17 -20.83
C TYR A 646 -8.20 32.59 -20.54
N TYR A 647 -7.45 33.18 -21.47
CA TYR A 647 -6.95 34.54 -21.31
C TYR A 647 -8.01 35.61 -21.55
N LEU A 648 -8.82 35.49 -22.61
CA LEU A 648 -9.80 36.51 -23.00
C LEU A 648 -11.02 36.51 -22.08
N VAL A 649 -11.63 35.36 -21.82
CA VAL A 649 -12.81 35.25 -20.93
C VAL A 649 -12.41 35.61 -19.51
N GLY A 650 -11.29 35.08 -19.01
CA GLY A 650 -10.77 35.45 -17.69
C GLY A 650 -10.49 36.95 -17.56
N ARG A 651 -9.98 37.59 -18.62
CA ARG A 651 -9.63 39.02 -18.62
C ARG A 651 -10.76 39.96 -19.03
N LEU A 652 -11.82 39.52 -19.69
CA LEU A 652 -12.93 40.38 -20.16
C LEU A 652 -14.21 40.18 -19.34
N LEU A 653 -14.43 38.97 -18.83
CA LEU A 653 -15.68 38.54 -18.19
C LEU A 653 -15.47 38.06 -16.74
N GLY A 654 -14.21 37.90 -16.32
CA GLY A 654 -13.85 37.51 -14.96
C GLY A 654 -14.01 38.65 -13.93
N PRO A 655 -14.17 38.31 -12.63
CA PRO A 655 -14.28 39.30 -11.58
C PRO A 655 -12.92 39.99 -11.34
N GLY A 656 -12.76 41.22 -11.84
CA GLY A 656 -11.65 42.12 -11.48
C GLY A 656 -10.79 42.66 -12.64
N ILE A 657 -11.36 43.50 -13.50
CA ILE A 657 -10.61 44.22 -14.56
C ILE A 657 -10.49 45.70 -14.20
N ALA A 658 -9.25 46.19 -14.19
CA ALA A 658 -8.90 47.59 -14.01
C ALA A 658 -9.31 48.41 -15.26
N GLY A 659 -10.33 49.27 -15.11
CA GLY A 659 -10.78 50.20 -16.16
C GLY A 659 -12.13 50.90 -15.90
N LEU A 660 -12.97 50.37 -15.01
CA LEU A 660 -14.21 50.99 -14.49
C LEU A 660 -14.16 51.00 -12.94
N PRO A 661 -14.82 51.94 -12.23
CA PRO A 661 -14.42 52.35 -10.88
C PRO A 661 -14.78 51.29 -9.83
N GLY A 662 -13.77 50.62 -9.26
CA GLY A 662 -13.92 49.79 -8.07
C GLY A 662 -13.00 48.56 -7.99
N ARG A 663 -11.83 48.73 -7.33
CA ARG A 663 -11.06 47.72 -6.57
C ARG A 663 -10.21 46.63 -7.29
N ARG A 664 -8.89 46.70 -6.96
CA ARG A 664 -7.72 45.77 -6.95
C ARG A 664 -7.66 44.50 -7.83
N ARG A 665 -6.59 44.43 -8.63
CA ARG A 665 -6.01 43.26 -9.36
C ARG A 665 -5.58 42.12 -8.43
N GLN A 666 -5.73 40.86 -8.86
CA GLN A 666 -4.95 39.71 -8.38
C GLN A 666 -4.20 39.00 -9.53
N PRO A 667 -3.04 38.35 -9.26
CA PRO A 667 -2.09 37.92 -10.28
C PRO A 667 -2.38 36.50 -10.82
N GLY A 668 -2.04 36.27 -12.09
CA GLY A 668 -2.28 35.01 -12.81
C GLY A 668 -1.36 33.85 -12.42
N LEU A 669 -1.76 32.65 -12.88
CA LEU A 669 -1.11 31.32 -13.06
C LEU A 669 -0.03 30.79 -12.08
N PHE A 670 0.64 31.63 -11.30
CA PHE A 670 1.55 31.32 -10.20
C PHE A 670 1.27 32.26 -9.01
N GLY A 671 0.24 31.97 -8.22
CA GLY A 671 -0.05 32.69 -6.96
C GLY A 671 0.40 31.87 -5.74
N PRO A 672 0.96 32.49 -4.68
CA PRO A 672 1.37 31.78 -3.47
C PRO A 672 0.17 31.22 -2.70
N PRO A 673 0.37 30.20 -1.83
CA PRO A 673 -0.70 29.55 -1.08
C PRO A 673 -1.23 30.50 0.00
N GLY A 674 -2.22 31.31 -0.34
CA GLY A 674 -2.82 32.27 0.60
C GLY A 674 -3.93 33.16 0.07
N GLY A 675 -4.42 32.97 -1.17
CA GLY A 675 -5.57 33.71 -1.70
C GLY A 675 -6.87 33.31 -1.00
N SER A 676 -7.65 34.31 -0.57
CA SER A 676 -8.89 34.20 0.22
C SER A 676 -9.77 32.99 -0.11
N ARG A 677 -10.09 32.19 0.92
CA ARG A 677 -11.14 31.15 0.90
C ARG A 677 -12.41 31.71 0.25
N GLY A 678 -12.75 31.25 -0.96
CA GLY A 678 -14.07 31.46 -1.57
C GLY A 678 -14.10 32.04 -3.00
N ALA A 679 -12.99 32.45 -3.61
CA ALA A 679 -13.00 32.96 -4.98
C ALA A 679 -12.94 31.80 -6.00
N GLU A 680 -14.03 31.55 -6.73
CA GLU A 680 -14.04 30.59 -7.85
C GLU A 680 -13.25 31.15 -9.03
N VAL A 681 -12.28 30.37 -9.53
CA VAL A 681 -11.40 30.75 -10.65
C VAL A 681 -11.76 29.92 -11.89
N LEU A 682 -11.63 30.52 -13.08
CA LEU A 682 -11.80 29.83 -14.35
C LEU A 682 -10.74 28.71 -14.50
N GLU A 683 -11.19 27.47 -14.66
CA GLU A 683 -10.32 26.31 -14.85
C GLU A 683 -9.92 26.17 -16.34
N PHE A 684 -8.62 26.00 -16.63
CA PHE A 684 -8.14 25.79 -18.00
C PHE A 684 -8.74 24.53 -18.64
N GLY A 685 -8.83 23.44 -17.86
CA GLY A 685 -9.47 22.21 -18.32
C GLY A 685 -10.90 22.46 -18.81
N TYR A 686 -11.66 23.29 -18.09
CA TYR A 686 -13.02 23.63 -18.49
C TYR A 686 -13.09 24.40 -19.82
N CYS A 687 -12.12 25.27 -20.08
CA CYS A 687 -12.01 25.98 -21.37
C CYS A 687 -11.75 25.00 -22.52
N PHE A 688 -10.92 23.97 -22.28
CA PHE A 688 -10.64 22.91 -23.25
C PHE A 688 -11.89 22.05 -23.52
N ASP A 689 -12.59 21.67 -22.47
CA ASP A 689 -13.89 21.00 -22.51
C ASP A 689 -14.93 21.73 -23.37
N ILE A 690 -15.08 23.05 -23.20
CA ILE A 690 -15.99 23.86 -24.02
C ILE A 690 -15.52 23.88 -25.47
N SER A 691 -14.21 24.06 -25.72
CA SER A 691 -13.68 24.15 -27.08
C SER A 691 -13.91 22.87 -27.90
N ILE A 692 -13.73 21.70 -27.27
CA ILE A 692 -13.99 20.39 -27.89
C ILE A 692 -15.49 20.20 -28.16
N ARG A 693 -16.37 20.56 -27.20
CA ARG A 693 -17.82 20.48 -27.39
C ARG A 693 -18.33 21.45 -28.46
N ALA A 694 -17.74 22.64 -28.55
CA ALA A 694 -18.07 23.64 -29.58
C ALA A 694 -17.60 23.23 -30.98
N PHE A 695 -16.54 22.42 -31.10
CA PHE A 695 -16.08 21.87 -32.36
C PHE A 695 -17.05 20.85 -32.97
N PHE A 696 -17.82 20.13 -32.13
CA PHE A 696 -18.65 19.01 -32.58
C PHE A 696 -19.75 19.38 -33.59
N PRO A 697 -20.58 20.43 -33.39
CA PRO A 697 -21.60 20.79 -34.38
C PRO A 697 -21.03 21.27 -35.73
N PRO A 698 -20.00 22.14 -35.78
CA PRO A 698 -19.29 22.43 -37.03
C PRO A 698 -18.70 21.21 -37.70
N TYR A 699 -18.18 20.24 -36.94
CA TYR A 699 -17.72 18.97 -37.48
C TYR A 699 -18.86 18.24 -38.23
N VAL A 700 -20.02 18.07 -37.60
CA VAL A 700 -21.18 17.42 -38.23
C VAL A 700 -21.63 18.17 -39.50
N LEU A 701 -21.70 19.51 -39.45
CA LEU A 701 -22.14 20.32 -40.58
C LEU A 701 -21.12 20.36 -41.73
N LEU A 702 -19.85 20.61 -41.44
CA LEU A 702 -18.82 20.90 -42.46
C LEU A 702 -18.01 19.68 -42.91
N TYR A 703 -17.98 18.61 -42.12
CA TYR A 703 -17.24 17.39 -42.48
C TYR A 703 -18.15 16.26 -42.92
N ILE A 704 -19.35 16.12 -42.34
CA ILE A 704 -20.30 15.05 -42.67
C ILE A 704 -21.38 15.55 -43.65
N ILE A 705 -22.18 16.53 -43.23
CA ILE A 705 -23.32 17.03 -44.04
C ILE A 705 -22.81 17.67 -45.33
N GLN A 706 -21.75 18.49 -45.27
CA GLN A 706 -21.12 19.03 -46.46
C GLN A 706 -20.67 17.94 -47.43
N TYR A 707 -20.03 16.86 -46.93
CA TYR A 707 -19.57 15.74 -47.77
C TYR A 707 -20.74 15.11 -48.53
N ILE A 708 -21.86 14.86 -47.85
CA ILE A 708 -23.07 14.30 -48.45
C ILE A 708 -23.67 15.28 -49.49
N LEU A 709 -23.63 16.58 -49.22
CA LEU A 709 -24.18 17.62 -50.08
C LEU A 709 -23.21 18.08 -51.19
N MET A 710 -21.97 17.58 -51.24
CA MET A 710 -20.97 17.98 -52.23
C MET A 710 -21.49 17.96 -53.68
N PRO A 711 -22.26 16.94 -54.14
CA PRO A 711 -22.80 16.92 -55.50
C PRO A 711 -23.70 18.12 -55.83
N VAL A 712 -24.39 18.67 -54.84
CA VAL A 712 -25.33 19.80 -55.01
C VAL A 712 -24.63 21.14 -54.80
N VAL A 713 -23.70 21.19 -53.85
CA VAL A 713 -23.09 22.42 -53.31
C VAL A 713 -21.83 22.86 -54.10
N ASN A 714 -21.28 21.97 -54.93
CA ASN A 714 -20.10 22.24 -55.75
C ASN A 714 -20.43 22.79 -57.15
N HIS A 715 -21.71 23.01 -57.50
CA HIS A 715 -22.10 23.59 -58.79
C HIS A 715 -21.83 25.10 -58.84
N GLN A 716 -21.45 25.63 -60.01
CA GLN A 716 -21.18 27.06 -60.24
C GLN A 716 -22.45 27.94 -60.35
N ASN A 717 -23.50 27.57 -59.62
CA ASN A 717 -24.78 28.26 -59.65
C ASN A 717 -24.97 29.14 -58.41
N ARG A 718 -25.69 30.26 -58.54
CA ARG A 718 -25.99 31.16 -57.41
C ARG A 718 -26.74 30.46 -56.27
N ALA A 719 -27.68 29.55 -56.60
CA ALA A 719 -28.41 28.77 -55.62
C ALA A 719 -27.47 27.83 -54.83
N SER A 720 -26.56 27.14 -55.53
CA SER A 720 -25.57 26.25 -54.90
C SER A 720 -24.65 27.03 -53.96
N THR A 721 -24.20 28.22 -54.37
CA THR A 721 -23.40 29.15 -53.55
C THR A 721 -24.17 29.63 -52.31
N PHE A 722 -25.46 29.94 -52.45
CA PHE A 722 -26.30 30.33 -51.32
C PHE A 722 -26.40 29.22 -50.26
N PHE A 723 -26.72 27.99 -50.69
CA PHE A 723 -26.81 26.83 -49.79
C PHE A 723 -25.45 26.44 -49.18
N ALA A 724 -24.36 26.53 -49.96
CA ALA A 724 -22.98 26.38 -49.48
C ALA A 724 -22.71 27.33 -48.32
N ASN A 725 -22.90 28.62 -48.55
CA ASN A 725 -22.60 29.65 -47.57
C ASN A 725 -23.52 29.54 -46.35
N LEU A 726 -24.79 29.15 -46.54
CA LEU A 726 -25.74 28.94 -45.46
C LEU A 726 -25.27 27.83 -44.49
N LEU A 727 -24.61 26.78 -44.99
CA LEU A 727 -24.03 25.72 -44.17
C LEU A 727 -22.90 26.24 -43.26
N TYR A 728 -22.03 27.12 -43.79
CA TYR A 728 -20.97 27.78 -43.01
C TYR A 728 -21.54 28.78 -41.99
N LEU A 729 -22.60 29.51 -42.37
CA LEU A 729 -23.32 30.38 -41.44
C LEU A 729 -23.90 29.57 -40.27
N ALA A 730 -24.58 28.46 -40.57
CA ALA A 730 -25.15 27.58 -39.57
C ALA A 730 -24.06 27.04 -38.63
N ALA A 731 -22.92 26.58 -39.17
CA ALA A 731 -21.79 26.09 -38.37
C ALA A 731 -21.22 27.18 -37.44
N GLY A 732 -21.00 28.39 -37.97
CA GLY A 732 -20.47 29.52 -37.20
C GLY A 732 -21.42 30.01 -36.08
N ILE A 733 -22.72 30.06 -36.36
CA ILE A 733 -23.74 30.36 -35.34
C ILE A 733 -23.76 29.28 -34.27
N TYR A 734 -23.74 28.00 -34.66
CA TYR A 734 -23.79 26.89 -33.70
C TYR A 734 -22.56 26.86 -32.79
N TRP A 735 -21.36 27.05 -33.37
CA TRP A 735 -20.12 27.18 -32.59
C TRP A 735 -20.18 28.30 -31.56
N SER A 736 -20.71 29.46 -31.96
CA SER A 736 -20.87 30.62 -31.08
C SER A 736 -21.92 30.36 -29.97
N LEU A 737 -23.02 29.65 -30.29
CA LEU A 737 -24.05 29.26 -29.32
C LEU A 737 -23.50 28.33 -28.24
N ILE A 738 -22.76 27.28 -28.61
CA ILE A 738 -22.19 26.32 -27.65
C ILE A 738 -21.16 27.00 -26.77
N THR A 739 -20.30 27.85 -27.34
CA THR A 739 -19.32 28.64 -26.59
C THR A 739 -20.02 29.53 -25.56
N PHE A 740 -21.06 30.27 -25.96
CA PHE A 740 -21.86 31.09 -25.04
C PHE A 740 -22.51 30.25 -23.93
N LEU A 741 -23.18 29.15 -24.28
CA LEU A 741 -23.87 28.29 -23.31
C LEU A 741 -22.91 27.67 -22.28
N GLY A 742 -21.70 27.32 -22.70
CA GLY A 742 -20.65 26.82 -21.80
C GLY A 742 -20.23 27.84 -20.76
N TYR A 743 -19.79 29.02 -21.19
CA TYR A 743 -19.34 30.04 -20.25
C TYR A 743 -20.49 30.66 -19.45
N ASN A 744 -21.73 30.67 -19.96
CA ASN A 744 -22.90 31.13 -19.22
C ASN A 744 -23.30 30.21 -18.05
N ALA A 745 -22.80 28.97 -18.00
CA ALA A 745 -22.99 28.09 -16.84
C ALA A 745 -22.19 28.54 -15.61
N LEU A 746 -21.16 29.38 -15.80
CA LEU A 746 -20.29 29.88 -14.73
C LEU A 746 -20.90 31.13 -14.10
N HIS A 747 -21.45 31.01 -12.89
CA HIS A 747 -22.14 32.10 -12.18
C HIS A 747 -21.24 33.30 -11.84
N PHE A 748 -19.92 33.12 -11.80
CA PHE A 748 -18.95 34.17 -11.49
C PHE A 748 -18.52 34.99 -12.73
N LEU A 749 -18.92 34.59 -13.94
CA LEU A 749 -18.68 35.39 -15.15
C LEU A 749 -19.84 36.36 -15.37
N HIS A 750 -19.51 37.63 -15.59
CA HIS A 750 -20.50 38.66 -15.89
C HIS A 750 -20.47 39.03 -17.39
N HIS A 751 -21.59 39.50 -17.92
CA HIS A 751 -21.72 39.94 -19.32
C HIS A 751 -21.34 38.90 -20.37
N THR A 752 -21.64 37.61 -20.12
CA THR A 752 -21.38 36.49 -21.06
C THR A 752 -22.03 36.67 -22.44
N GLN A 753 -23.03 37.56 -22.55
CA GLN A 753 -23.69 37.95 -23.80
C GLN A 753 -22.70 38.42 -24.89
N PHE A 754 -21.55 39.00 -24.53
CA PHE A 754 -20.52 39.39 -25.50
C PHE A 754 -19.96 38.21 -26.32
N LEU A 755 -20.04 36.99 -25.79
CA LEU A 755 -19.61 35.78 -26.51
C LEU A 755 -20.51 35.41 -27.69
N LEU A 756 -21.68 36.05 -27.82
CA LEU A 756 -22.56 35.92 -28.99
C LEU A 756 -22.13 36.83 -30.16
N SER A 757 -21.25 37.81 -29.93
CA SER A 757 -20.82 38.77 -30.97
C SER A 757 -20.25 38.14 -32.26
N PRO A 758 -19.55 36.98 -32.24
CA PRO A 758 -19.08 36.34 -33.47
C PRO A 758 -20.23 35.91 -34.40
N MET A 759 -21.46 35.71 -33.91
CA MET A 759 -22.61 35.40 -34.77
C MET A 759 -22.87 36.50 -35.79
N VAL A 760 -22.75 37.76 -35.38
CA VAL A 760 -22.95 38.91 -36.27
C VAL A 760 -21.88 38.91 -37.36
N ALA A 761 -20.63 38.60 -37.00
CA ALA A 761 -19.54 38.47 -37.97
C ALA A 761 -19.82 37.34 -38.98
N TRP A 762 -20.34 36.18 -38.54
CA TRP A 762 -20.72 35.10 -39.44
C TRP A 762 -21.85 35.49 -40.40
N VAL A 763 -22.87 36.23 -39.94
CA VAL A 763 -23.95 36.74 -40.80
C VAL A 763 -23.40 37.72 -41.84
N VAL A 764 -22.49 38.61 -41.45
CA VAL A 764 -21.84 39.55 -42.37
C VAL A 764 -20.99 38.81 -43.41
N ILE A 765 -20.17 37.84 -42.99
CA ILE A 765 -19.37 37.00 -43.89
C ILE A 765 -20.26 36.27 -44.88
N TRP A 766 -21.34 35.65 -44.39
CA TRP A 766 -22.32 34.96 -45.23
C TRP A 766 -22.94 35.90 -46.28
N LEU A 767 -23.37 37.09 -45.86
CA LEU A 767 -23.98 38.08 -46.76
C LEU A 767 -22.98 38.52 -47.84
N ILE A 768 -21.77 38.91 -47.45
CA ILE A 768 -20.73 39.37 -48.36
C ILE A 768 -20.35 38.27 -49.35
N CYS A 769 -20.05 37.06 -48.88
CA CYS A 769 -19.67 35.95 -49.76
C CYS A 769 -20.80 35.56 -50.72
N THR A 770 -22.06 35.62 -50.27
CA THR A 770 -23.22 35.30 -51.11
C THR A 770 -23.45 36.37 -52.18
N VAL A 771 -23.34 37.66 -51.84
CA VAL A 771 -23.47 38.77 -52.80
C VAL A 771 -22.34 38.77 -53.84
N LEU A 772 -21.11 38.50 -53.40
CA LEU A 772 -19.94 38.43 -54.28
C LEU A 772 -19.84 37.12 -55.08
N GLY A 773 -20.74 36.15 -54.84
CA GLY A 773 -20.71 34.85 -55.50
C GLY A 773 -19.54 33.96 -55.10
N ILE A 774 -18.92 34.21 -53.94
CA ILE A 774 -17.82 33.40 -53.40
C ILE A 774 -18.42 32.18 -52.68
N ASN A 775 -18.13 30.99 -53.18
CA ASN A 775 -18.57 29.72 -52.59
C ASN A 775 -17.59 29.29 -51.48
N LEU A 776 -18.01 29.41 -50.21
CA LEU A 776 -17.20 29.07 -49.04
C LEU A 776 -16.80 27.59 -48.98
N THR A 777 -17.58 26.68 -49.58
CA THR A 777 -17.23 25.25 -49.66
C THR A 777 -15.93 25.04 -50.43
N THR A 778 -15.67 25.83 -51.48
CA THR A 778 -14.40 25.72 -52.24
C THR A 778 -13.18 26.15 -51.42
N VAL A 779 -13.36 27.13 -50.53
CA VAL A 779 -12.32 27.59 -49.60
C VAL A 779 -12.14 26.59 -48.47
N GLY A 780 -13.24 26.08 -47.91
CA GLY A 780 -13.20 25.13 -46.81
C GLY A 780 -12.68 23.75 -47.20
N THR A 781 -12.98 23.25 -48.40
CA THR A 781 -12.38 22.00 -48.89
C THR A 781 -10.88 22.14 -49.09
N ARG A 782 -10.40 23.28 -49.62
CA ARG A 782 -8.95 23.57 -49.65
C ARG A 782 -8.34 23.55 -48.25
N TRP A 783 -9.05 24.07 -47.26
CA TRP A 783 -8.61 24.02 -45.85
C TRP A 783 -8.56 22.59 -45.30
N LEU A 784 -9.57 21.75 -45.62
CA LEU A 784 -9.59 20.33 -45.21
C LEU A 784 -8.36 19.56 -45.70
N PHE A 785 -7.87 19.87 -46.90
CA PHE A 785 -6.71 19.20 -47.52
C PHE A 785 -5.38 19.95 -47.34
N VAL A 786 -5.29 20.93 -46.43
CA VAL A 786 -4.04 21.68 -46.21
C VAL A 786 -2.88 20.74 -45.94
N GLY A 787 -1.83 20.85 -46.76
CA GLY A 787 -0.62 20.05 -46.66
C GLY A 787 -0.72 18.65 -47.27
N VAL A 788 -1.86 18.21 -47.79
CA VAL A 788 -1.97 16.96 -48.57
C VAL A 788 -1.87 17.34 -50.06
N PRO A 789 -0.92 16.76 -50.83
CA PRO A 789 -0.85 17.01 -52.27
C PRO A 789 -2.15 16.51 -52.92
N SER A 790 -2.79 17.42 -53.67
CA SER A 790 -4.02 17.18 -54.45
C SER A 790 -3.80 16.19 -55.58
#